data_AF-A0A193C9H1-F1
#
_entry.id   AF-A0A193C9H1-F1
#
_cell.length_a   1.000
_cell.length_b   1.000
_cell.length_c   1.000
_cell.angle_alpha   90.00
_cell.angle_beta   90.00
_cell.angle_gamma   90.00
#
_symmetry.space_group_name_H-M   'P 1'
#
loop_
_entity.id
_entity.type
_entity.pdbx_description
1 polymer ?
#
loop_
_entity_poly.entity_id
_entity_poly.type
_entity_poly.pdbx_seq_one_letter_code
_entity_poly.pdbx_strand_id
1 'polypeptide(L)'
;MVATLWPEKLRDATAPGDHLSDSRDLLASANQWVRRHDIPRDFSARERDRARALAASTDDDRLAAAIENRDRVGFTQTLAGGQELLQHYLTAPNRMDQLLLDAAGDARRLGHASPMPASLLHTIAIALWREERGRSSPPRNWFDTAVAHATQPLRSTEGVQALIPLDHTDDQGATSRQTTYELADYLEQHLIYSRVARPAADAVWYALQQHATSPNDVLRIAEKAIARGHFRHAEAIYRASDTSDALIDLAKWLEGRPGRGQDAEKAYRDATITGHPMAFRAFAGWLEEQSGREAETEQVYRDFIATGHPEASLAFALWLARQPGREAETRLVYRDAIAAGDPEAPTAFANWLEQQPGREGETEQVYRDALPAGDHFTRSMFALWLTKQSGREAEAEQVYRDAIAAGNPEASLAFATWLAGQPGREADAERAYRDAVAGDAMFALPMFIGWLGTQPGREADVEQAYRDAIAAGDHDMLRMFAMWLSGQPGREVETEQVHRDAAAAGHLHALATYVDWLGTQPGREGDIELICRDAVAAGHPDGLSALAGWLKQQPGREDETEQAYRDAIATGHPELIVVFAAWLEEQPGREDETEQAYRDAIATGHPMALGAYVDWLKRQPGRRQDMERLVRFGLD
;
A
#
# COMPACT_ATOMS: atom_id res chain seq x y z
N MET A 1 23.10 3.87 -11.28
CA MET A 1 23.03 3.80 -9.81
C MET A 1 22.45 2.45 -9.45
N VAL A 2 23.02 1.73 -8.50
CA VAL A 2 22.45 0.46 -8.01
C VAL A 2 21.84 0.76 -6.65
N ALA A 3 20.58 0.41 -6.46
CA ALA A 3 19.86 0.56 -5.21
C ALA A 3 19.20 -0.78 -4.88
N THR A 4 19.07 -1.09 -3.59
CA THR A 4 18.40 -2.29 -3.10
C THR A 4 17.13 -1.87 -2.37
N LEU A 5 16.03 -2.58 -2.62
CA LEU A 5 14.75 -2.35 -1.97
C LEU A 5 14.16 -3.70 -1.57
N TRP A 6 13.63 -3.78 -0.35
CA TRP A 6 12.94 -4.98 0.11
C TRP A 6 11.59 -5.16 -0.62
N PRO A 7 11.16 -6.41 -0.92
CA PRO A 7 9.90 -6.67 -1.62
C PRO A 7 8.67 -6.05 -0.95
N GLU A 8 8.64 -5.99 0.38
CA GLU A 8 7.54 -5.40 1.14
C GLU A 8 7.52 -3.88 1.01
N LYS A 9 8.70 -3.23 0.97
CA LYS A 9 8.80 -1.78 0.73
C LYS A 9 8.42 -1.42 -0.70
N LEU A 10 8.75 -2.29 -1.66
CA LEU A 10 8.27 -2.18 -3.02
C LEU A 10 6.74 -2.30 -3.07
N ARG A 11 6.17 -3.29 -2.37
CA ARG A 11 4.71 -3.46 -2.24
C ARG A 11 4.04 -2.24 -1.63
N ASP A 12 4.55 -1.70 -0.54
CA ASP A 12 4.02 -0.48 0.10
C ASP A 12 4.10 0.73 -0.85
N ALA A 13 5.23 0.90 -1.55
CA ALA A 13 5.43 2.01 -2.48
C ALA A 13 4.60 1.89 -3.78
N THR A 14 4.10 0.70 -4.08
CA THR A 14 3.30 0.39 -5.28
C THR A 14 1.84 0.08 -4.98
N ALA A 15 1.47 0.05 -3.70
CA ALA A 15 0.11 -0.20 -3.26
C ALA A 15 -0.83 0.88 -3.83
N PRO A 16 -2.10 0.54 -4.12
CA PRO A 16 -3.10 1.52 -4.51
C PRO A 16 -3.49 2.39 -3.31
N GLY A 17 -2.69 3.43 -3.04
CA GLY A 17 -3.09 4.60 -2.27
C GLY A 17 -3.58 5.72 -3.19
N ASP A 18 -4.39 6.63 -2.65
CA ASP A 18 -4.90 7.79 -3.37
C ASP A 18 -3.73 8.66 -3.88
N HIS A 19 -3.77 8.93 -5.19
CA HIS A 19 -2.88 9.75 -6.00
C HIS A 19 -1.66 9.07 -6.65
N LEU A 20 -1.57 9.30 -7.96
CA LEU A 20 -0.45 9.05 -8.87
C LEU A 20 0.86 9.62 -8.28
N SER A 21 1.57 8.82 -7.50
CA SER A 21 2.91 9.17 -7.04
C SER A 21 3.92 8.84 -8.13
N ASP A 22 4.77 9.80 -8.52
CA ASP A 22 5.92 9.57 -9.41
C ASP A 22 6.79 8.38 -8.97
N SER A 23 6.80 8.07 -7.67
CA SER A 23 7.50 6.90 -7.13
C SER A 23 6.84 5.59 -7.53
N ARG A 24 5.51 5.54 -7.61
CA ARG A 24 4.78 4.38 -8.11
C ARG A 24 5.04 4.20 -9.59
N ASP A 25 5.00 5.24 -10.41
CA ASP A 25 5.29 5.10 -11.86
C ASP A 25 6.73 4.64 -12.12
N LEU A 26 7.67 5.10 -11.29
CA LEU A 26 9.06 4.65 -11.32
C LEU A 26 9.21 3.19 -10.85
N LEU A 27 8.45 2.76 -9.83
CA LEU A 27 8.61 1.50 -9.11
C LEU A 27 7.51 0.45 -9.36
N ALA A 28 6.51 0.69 -10.20
CA ALA A 28 5.43 -0.26 -10.49
C ALA A 28 5.73 -1.18 -11.67
N SER A 29 6.32 -0.66 -12.77
CA SER A 29 6.73 -1.46 -13.93
C SER A 29 8.23 -1.34 -14.25
N ALA A 30 8.81 -2.39 -14.83
CA ALA A 30 10.13 -2.27 -15.45
C ALA A 30 10.00 -1.26 -16.60
N ASN A 31 10.76 -0.17 -16.53
CA ASN A 31 10.69 0.92 -17.50
C ASN A 31 12.09 1.23 -18.02
N GLN A 32 12.20 2.19 -18.95
CA GLN A 32 13.50 2.53 -19.55
C GLN A 32 14.52 3.10 -18.54
N TRP A 33 14.08 3.55 -17.36
CA TRP A 33 14.93 4.16 -16.32
C TRP A 33 15.29 3.18 -15.21
N VAL A 34 14.41 2.24 -14.87
CA VAL A 34 14.58 1.27 -13.78
C VAL A 34 14.41 -0.15 -14.31
N ARG A 35 15.50 -0.92 -14.27
CA ARG A 35 15.46 -2.38 -14.43
C ARG A 35 15.44 -3.03 -13.06
N ARG A 36 14.40 -3.80 -12.78
CA ARG A 36 14.32 -4.63 -11.58
C ARG A 36 15.04 -5.95 -11.80
N HIS A 37 15.77 -6.34 -10.78
CA HIS A 37 16.39 -7.65 -10.70
C HIS A 37 15.98 -8.23 -9.36
N ASP A 38 15.03 -9.16 -9.38
CA ASP A 38 14.66 -9.89 -8.18
C ASP A 38 15.81 -10.80 -7.81
N ILE A 39 16.34 -10.59 -6.61
CA ILE A 39 17.38 -11.45 -6.06
C ILE A 39 16.67 -12.61 -5.36
N PRO A 40 16.69 -13.83 -5.93
CA PRO A 40 16.03 -14.96 -5.31
C PRO A 40 16.63 -15.24 -3.94
N ARG A 41 15.81 -15.80 -3.04
CA ARG A 41 16.22 -16.11 -1.66
C ARG A 41 17.39 -17.11 -1.60
N ASP A 42 17.54 -17.94 -2.63
CA ASP A 42 18.65 -18.88 -2.79
C ASP A 42 19.17 -18.91 -4.25
N PHE A 43 20.41 -19.33 -4.41
CA PHE A 43 21.07 -19.50 -5.71
C PHE A 43 20.74 -20.84 -6.35
N SER A 44 20.63 -20.84 -7.68
CA SER A 44 20.54 -22.08 -8.46
C SER A 44 21.77 -22.97 -8.21
N ALA A 45 21.65 -24.28 -8.49
CA ALA A 45 22.77 -25.21 -8.32
C ALA A 45 24.04 -24.75 -9.07
N ARG A 46 23.88 -24.19 -10.27
CA ARG A 46 24.99 -23.66 -11.08
C ARG A 46 25.62 -22.42 -10.47
N GLU A 47 24.82 -21.51 -9.91
CA GLU A 47 25.32 -20.32 -9.22
C GLU A 47 26.04 -20.67 -7.92
N ARG A 48 25.59 -21.72 -7.22
CA ARG A 48 26.28 -22.24 -6.03
C ARG A 48 27.65 -22.81 -6.35
N ASP A 49 27.79 -23.55 -7.44
CA ASP A 49 29.10 -24.07 -7.86
C ASP A 49 30.04 -22.93 -8.28
N ARG A 50 29.51 -21.87 -8.91
CA ARG A 50 30.27 -20.65 -9.19
C ARG A 50 30.68 -19.92 -7.91
N ALA A 51 29.78 -19.76 -6.96
CA ALA A 51 30.07 -19.13 -5.67
C ALA A 51 31.14 -19.91 -4.90
N ARG A 52 31.12 -21.25 -4.92
CA ARG A 52 32.16 -22.10 -4.31
C ARG A 52 33.51 -21.95 -4.99
N ALA A 53 33.52 -21.93 -6.32
CA ALA A 53 34.75 -21.71 -7.08
C ALA A 53 35.33 -20.31 -6.80
N LEU A 54 34.46 -19.31 -6.65
CA LEU A 54 34.86 -17.95 -6.30
C LEU A 54 35.41 -17.91 -4.88
N ALA A 55 34.70 -18.46 -3.89
CA ALA A 55 35.16 -18.54 -2.50
C ALA A 55 36.50 -19.29 -2.36
N ALA A 56 36.75 -20.31 -3.17
CA ALA A 56 38.03 -21.03 -3.16
C ALA A 56 39.18 -20.24 -3.84
N SER A 57 38.86 -19.21 -4.63
CA SER A 57 39.83 -18.38 -5.35
C SER A 57 40.00 -16.96 -4.78
N THR A 58 39.14 -16.57 -3.84
CA THR A 58 39.20 -15.31 -3.10
C THR A 58 39.41 -15.55 -1.62
N ASP A 59 40.19 -14.71 -0.95
CA ASP A 59 40.38 -14.73 0.52
C ASP A 59 39.20 -14.07 1.27
N ASP A 60 37.97 -14.23 0.75
CA ASP A 60 36.75 -13.63 1.31
C ASP A 60 35.97 -14.67 2.14
N ASP A 61 36.28 -14.70 3.43
CA ASP A 61 35.63 -15.57 4.42
C ASP A 61 34.10 -15.38 4.48
N ARG A 62 33.56 -14.22 4.06
CA ARG A 62 32.11 -13.96 4.09
C ARG A 62 31.38 -14.80 3.05
N LEU A 63 31.99 -14.97 1.87
CA LEU A 63 31.40 -15.78 0.80
C LEU A 63 31.43 -17.26 1.16
N ALA A 64 32.51 -17.73 1.78
CA ALA A 64 32.60 -19.09 2.31
C ALA A 64 31.54 -19.35 3.39
N ALA A 65 31.40 -18.43 4.37
CA ALA A 65 30.41 -18.54 5.44
C ALA A 65 28.96 -18.52 4.93
N ALA A 66 28.65 -17.68 3.93
CA ALA A 66 27.33 -17.62 3.29
C ALA A 66 26.96 -18.94 2.58
N ILE A 67 27.94 -19.65 2.00
CA ILE A 67 27.73 -20.95 1.36
C ILE A 67 27.50 -22.06 2.40
N GLU A 68 28.20 -22.00 3.55
CA GLU A 68 28.12 -23.03 4.59
C GLU A 68 26.82 -22.96 5.42
N ASN A 69 26.33 -21.75 5.74
CA ASN A 69 25.23 -21.55 6.71
C ASN A 69 23.99 -20.88 6.09
N ARG A 70 23.59 -21.30 4.89
CA ARG A 70 22.50 -20.70 4.09
C ARG A 70 21.15 -20.61 4.82
N ASP A 71 20.78 -21.63 5.58
CA ASP A 71 19.44 -21.79 6.14
C ASP A 71 19.25 -20.99 7.45
N ARG A 72 20.32 -20.36 7.95
CA ARG A 72 20.31 -19.72 9.27
C ARG A 72 19.79 -18.28 9.25
N VAL A 73 20.21 -17.48 8.27
CA VAL A 73 19.75 -16.08 8.08
C VAL A 73 19.57 -15.69 6.61
N GLY A 74 19.93 -16.57 5.66
CA GLY A 74 19.88 -16.32 4.21
C GLY A 74 21.24 -15.89 3.64
N PHE A 75 21.45 -16.19 2.35
CA PHE A 75 22.74 -15.99 1.69
C PHE A 75 23.13 -14.50 1.58
N THR A 76 22.23 -13.65 1.08
CA THR A 76 22.47 -12.22 0.91
C THR A 76 22.59 -11.50 2.25
N GLN A 77 21.80 -11.91 3.24
CA GLN A 77 21.86 -11.39 4.60
C GLN A 77 23.19 -11.74 5.29
N THR A 78 23.72 -12.94 5.05
CA THR A 78 25.04 -13.35 5.57
C THR A 78 26.14 -12.47 4.98
N LEU A 79 26.09 -12.17 3.67
CA LEU A 79 27.04 -11.25 3.04
C LEU A 79 26.93 -9.83 3.61
N ALA A 80 25.71 -9.36 3.85
CA ALA A 80 25.42 -8.05 4.42
C ALA A 80 25.73 -7.92 5.93
N GLY A 81 26.17 -8.99 6.60
CA GLY A 81 26.50 -8.96 8.04
C GLY A 81 25.29 -9.10 8.97
N GLY A 82 24.16 -9.59 8.47
CA GLY A 82 22.94 -9.79 9.26
C GLY A 82 23.13 -10.72 10.46
N GLN A 83 23.95 -11.78 10.32
CA GLN A 83 24.22 -12.70 11.43
C GLN A 83 24.95 -12.01 12.58
N GLU A 84 25.98 -11.23 12.27
CA GLU A 84 26.78 -10.51 13.26
C GLU A 84 25.94 -9.44 13.95
N LEU A 85 25.13 -8.71 13.19
CA LEU A 85 24.18 -7.75 13.74
C LEU A 85 23.20 -8.41 14.72
N LEU A 86 22.61 -9.56 14.33
CA LEU A 86 21.71 -10.31 15.19
C LEU A 86 22.40 -10.86 16.44
N GLN A 87 23.60 -11.43 16.28
CA GLN A 87 24.37 -11.92 17.41
C GLN A 87 24.75 -10.79 18.36
N HIS A 88 25.21 -9.65 17.83
CA HIS A 88 25.57 -8.46 18.59
C HIS A 88 24.40 -7.91 19.41
N TYR A 89 23.19 -8.00 18.87
CA TYR A 89 21.94 -7.69 19.58
C TYR A 89 21.60 -8.74 20.66
N LEU A 90 21.61 -10.04 20.32
CA LEU A 90 21.19 -11.12 21.23
C LEU A 90 22.16 -11.35 22.39
N THR A 91 23.45 -11.09 22.19
CA THR A 91 24.51 -11.27 23.21
C THR A 91 24.94 -9.97 23.85
N ALA A 92 24.08 -8.95 23.84
CA ALA A 92 24.36 -7.65 24.46
C ALA A 92 24.76 -7.81 25.94
N PRO A 93 25.86 -7.18 26.39
CA PRO A 93 26.42 -7.42 27.72
C PRO A 93 25.53 -6.86 28.84
N ASN A 94 24.80 -5.77 28.59
CA ASN A 94 23.83 -5.20 29.52
C ASN A 94 22.44 -5.14 28.90
N ARG A 95 21.40 -5.27 29.75
CA ARG A 95 20.00 -5.17 29.30
C ARG A 95 19.69 -3.81 28.66
N MET A 96 20.29 -2.72 29.13
CA MET A 96 20.10 -1.39 28.52
C MET A 96 20.65 -1.28 27.10
N ASP A 97 21.70 -2.04 26.76
CA ASP A 97 22.27 -2.07 25.42
C ASP A 97 21.28 -2.71 24.44
N GLN A 98 20.62 -3.78 24.89
CA GLN A 98 19.53 -4.42 24.14
C GLN A 98 18.28 -3.53 24.06
N LEU A 99 17.90 -2.88 25.17
CA LEU A 99 16.73 -2.00 25.23
C LEU A 99 16.89 -0.75 24.35
N LEU A 100 18.12 -0.28 24.11
CA LEU A 100 18.38 0.81 23.16
C LEU A 100 18.06 0.39 21.72
N LEU A 101 18.43 -0.84 21.33
CA LEU A 101 18.10 -1.40 20.01
C LEU A 101 16.60 -1.73 19.92
N ASP A 102 15.99 -2.24 20.99
CA ASP A 102 14.53 -2.41 21.08
C ASP A 102 13.81 -1.06 20.92
N ALA A 103 14.34 0.02 21.51
CA ALA A 103 13.78 1.36 21.39
C ALA A 103 13.83 1.89 19.95
N ALA A 104 14.94 1.65 19.24
CA ALA A 104 15.04 1.96 17.82
C ALA A 104 14.02 1.14 17.00
N GLY A 105 13.91 -0.17 17.26
CA GLY A 105 12.92 -1.03 16.63
C GLY A 105 11.46 -0.60 16.90
N ASP A 106 11.16 -0.21 18.14
CA ASP A 106 9.85 0.31 18.52
C ASP A 106 9.55 1.65 17.83
N ALA A 107 10.52 2.57 17.74
CA ALA A 107 10.34 3.81 16.98
C ALA A 107 10.01 3.53 15.51
N ARG A 108 10.74 2.61 14.87
CA ARG A 108 10.51 2.21 13.47
C ARG A 108 9.15 1.57 13.25
N ARG A 109 8.78 0.55 14.04
CA ARG A 109 7.49 -0.16 13.87
C ARG A 109 6.27 0.72 14.16
N LEU A 110 6.46 1.74 15.00
CA LEU A 110 5.42 2.69 15.39
C LEU A 110 5.40 3.94 14.50
N GLY A 111 6.21 4.01 13.44
CA GLY A 111 6.02 4.96 12.35
C GLY A 111 7.13 6.00 12.17
N HIS A 112 8.11 6.10 13.08
CA HIS A 112 9.20 7.09 13.00
C HIS A 112 10.25 6.70 11.94
N ALA A 113 10.16 7.29 10.76
CA ALA A 113 11.02 6.98 9.61
C ALA A 113 12.25 7.88 9.50
N SER A 114 12.20 9.13 9.99
CA SER A 114 13.38 9.99 9.98
C SER A 114 14.51 9.44 10.87
N PRO A 115 15.78 9.85 10.64
CA PRO A 115 16.88 9.56 11.55
C PRO A 115 16.52 9.88 13.00
N MET A 116 16.74 8.92 13.90
CA MET A 116 16.27 8.97 15.28
C MET A 116 17.19 9.86 16.14
N PRO A 117 16.67 10.91 16.79
CA PRO A 117 17.48 11.70 17.72
C PRO A 117 17.87 10.86 18.94
N ALA A 118 19.06 11.12 19.49
CA ALA A 118 19.52 10.50 20.74
C ALA A 118 18.48 10.61 21.87
N SER A 119 17.79 11.75 21.97
CA SER A 119 16.75 12.00 22.98
C SER A 119 15.54 11.09 22.83
N LEU A 120 15.13 10.77 21.60
CA LEU A 120 14.02 9.85 21.35
C LEU A 120 14.37 8.45 21.83
N LEU A 121 15.53 7.93 21.39
CA LEU A 121 16.02 6.60 21.78
C LEU A 121 16.18 6.49 23.29
N HIS A 122 16.72 7.53 23.93
CA HIS A 122 16.85 7.60 25.38
C HIS A 122 15.51 7.48 26.10
N THR A 123 14.52 8.27 25.69
CA THR A 123 13.20 8.31 26.33
C THR A 123 12.45 6.99 26.16
N ILE A 124 12.46 6.39 24.96
CA ILE A 124 11.83 5.09 24.72
C ILE A 124 12.53 3.98 25.51
N ALA A 125 13.86 3.93 25.51
CA ALA A 125 14.59 2.90 26.28
C ALA A 125 14.32 3.00 27.79
N ILE A 126 14.13 4.20 28.35
CA ILE A 126 13.68 4.38 29.73
C ILE A 126 12.25 3.88 29.94
N ALA A 127 11.35 4.12 28.98
CA ALA A 127 9.99 3.61 29.04
C ALA A 127 9.98 2.08 29.12
N LEU A 128 10.73 1.41 28.24
CA LEU A 128 10.88 -0.05 28.21
C LEU A 128 11.53 -0.59 29.48
N TRP A 129 12.56 0.08 30.01
CA TRP A 129 13.16 -0.31 31.28
C TRP A 129 12.15 -0.27 32.43
N ARG A 130 11.32 0.78 32.49
CA ARG A 130 10.31 0.94 33.53
C ARG A 130 9.17 -0.07 33.41
N GLU A 131 8.86 -0.51 32.20
CA GLU A 131 7.92 -1.59 31.96
C GLU A 131 8.45 -2.92 32.55
N GLU A 132 9.73 -3.24 32.32
CA GLU A 132 10.34 -4.48 32.83
C GLU A 132 10.67 -4.46 34.32
N ARG A 133 11.08 -3.29 34.85
CA ARG A 133 11.72 -3.17 36.17
C ARG A 133 11.01 -2.20 37.11
N GLY A 134 9.81 -1.74 36.74
CA GLY A 134 9.02 -0.79 37.52
C GLY A 134 9.72 0.57 37.68
N ARG A 135 9.60 1.19 38.86
CA ARG A 135 10.15 2.54 39.14
C ARG A 135 11.66 2.58 39.44
N SER A 136 12.40 1.51 39.17
CA SER A 136 13.84 1.48 39.40
C SER A 136 14.58 2.36 38.39
N SER A 137 15.63 3.05 38.84
CA SER A 137 16.47 3.84 37.94
C SER A 137 17.44 2.94 37.17
N PRO A 138 17.68 3.20 35.87
CA PRO A 138 18.71 2.50 35.11
C PRO A 138 20.11 2.84 35.66
N PRO A 139 21.14 2.02 35.34
CA PRO A 139 22.51 2.25 35.79
C PRO A 139 23.07 3.63 35.39
N ARG A 140 24.05 4.16 36.12
CA ARG A 140 24.72 5.41 35.71
C ARG A 140 25.42 5.23 34.37
N ASN A 141 25.40 6.25 33.52
CA ASN A 141 26.05 6.27 32.19
C ASN A 141 25.63 5.11 31.27
N TRP A 142 24.45 4.54 31.50
CA TRP A 142 23.93 3.43 30.70
C TRP A 142 23.80 3.83 29.23
N PHE A 143 23.39 5.07 28.95
CA PHE A 143 23.08 5.51 27.59
C PHE A 143 24.34 5.60 26.74
N ASP A 144 25.41 6.20 27.26
CA ASP A 144 26.69 6.29 26.55
C ASP A 144 27.27 4.89 26.28
N THR A 145 27.13 3.98 27.24
CA THR A 145 27.58 2.59 27.11
C THR A 145 26.77 1.83 26.05
N ALA A 146 25.46 1.99 26.07
CA ALA A 146 24.54 1.36 25.13
C ALA A 146 24.75 1.89 23.70
N VAL A 147 24.93 3.20 23.54
CA VAL A 147 25.26 3.82 22.24
C VAL A 147 26.60 3.29 21.74
N ALA A 148 27.64 3.28 22.58
CA ALA A 148 28.95 2.76 22.19
C ALA A 148 28.90 1.30 21.74
N HIS A 149 28.11 0.45 22.42
CA HIS A 149 27.86 -0.93 22.01
C HIS A 149 27.11 -0.96 20.67
N ALA A 150 26.00 -0.25 20.53
CA ALA A 150 25.17 -0.25 19.33
C ALA A 150 25.90 0.28 18.08
N THR A 151 26.79 1.25 18.24
CA THR A 151 27.59 1.84 17.16
C THR A 151 28.93 1.13 16.93
N GLN A 152 29.20 0.00 17.60
CA GLN A 152 30.45 -0.72 17.41
C GLN A 152 30.51 -1.32 15.99
N PRO A 153 31.55 -0.99 15.17
CA PRO A 153 31.74 -1.63 13.88
C PRO A 153 32.00 -3.13 14.03
N LEU A 154 31.26 -3.95 13.27
CA LEU A 154 31.40 -5.41 13.24
C LEU A 154 32.16 -5.83 11.98
N ARG A 155 32.91 -6.94 12.06
CA ARG A 155 33.78 -7.49 10.98
C ARG A 155 35.04 -6.68 10.67
N SER A 156 34.96 -5.35 10.61
CA SER A 156 36.13 -4.49 10.33
C SER A 156 35.93 -3.09 10.92
N THR A 157 36.94 -2.23 10.80
CA THR A 157 36.90 -0.83 11.27
C THR A 157 35.87 0.04 10.55
N GLU A 158 35.42 -0.37 9.36
CA GLU A 158 34.37 0.29 8.56
C GLU A 158 33.20 -0.66 8.29
N GLY A 159 33.06 -1.71 9.10
CA GLY A 159 32.03 -2.72 8.90
C GLY A 159 30.66 -2.29 9.45
N VAL A 160 29.68 -3.18 9.32
CA VAL A 160 28.29 -2.89 9.69
C VAL A 160 28.15 -2.58 11.18
N GLN A 161 27.26 -1.65 11.49
CA GLN A 161 26.93 -1.23 12.86
C GLN A 161 25.45 -1.50 13.11
N ALA A 162 25.07 -1.86 14.34
CA ALA A 162 23.66 -2.06 14.68
C ALA A 162 22.89 -0.73 14.62
N LEU A 163 23.52 0.33 15.12
CA LEU A 163 23.05 1.69 15.05
C LEU A 163 24.10 2.55 14.34
N ILE A 164 23.71 3.18 13.24
CA ILE A 164 24.58 3.96 12.35
C ILE A 164 24.47 5.43 12.77
N PRO A 165 25.55 6.05 13.28
CA PRO A 165 25.53 7.47 13.60
C PRO A 165 25.57 8.30 12.31
N LEU A 166 24.66 9.27 12.21
CA LEU A 166 24.61 10.23 11.13
C LEU A 166 25.02 11.61 11.62
N ASP A 167 26.04 12.19 10.99
CA ASP A 167 26.43 13.58 11.17
C ASP A 167 25.56 14.47 10.28
N HIS A 168 24.82 15.42 10.87
CA HIS A 168 24.23 16.51 10.11
C HIS A 168 25.33 17.48 9.68
N THR A 169 25.68 17.49 8.39
CA THR A 169 26.61 18.46 7.80
C THR A 169 25.93 19.76 7.35
N ASP A 170 24.61 19.84 7.39
CA ASP A 170 23.83 20.87 6.69
C ASP A 170 23.26 21.99 7.57
N ASP A 171 23.87 22.29 8.71
CA ASP A 171 23.51 23.48 9.48
C ASP A 171 24.70 24.44 9.60
N GLN A 172 24.87 25.29 8.59
CA GLN A 172 25.68 26.50 8.71
C GLN A 172 25.00 27.47 9.69
N GLY A 173 25.07 27.21 11.00
CA GLY A 173 24.79 28.25 11.99
C GLY A 173 24.20 27.84 13.34
N ALA A 174 23.74 26.60 13.56
CA ALA A 174 23.12 26.23 14.85
C ALA A 174 24.10 25.50 15.80
N THR A 175 24.27 26.03 17.00
CA THR A 175 25.17 25.58 18.07
C THR A 175 24.78 24.28 18.79
N SER A 176 24.11 23.32 18.14
CA SER A 176 23.96 21.96 18.68
C SER A 176 23.98 20.92 17.57
N ARG A 177 25.14 20.27 17.41
CA ARG A 177 25.34 19.09 16.58
C ARG A 177 24.53 17.94 17.19
N GLN A 178 23.26 17.81 16.85
CA GLN A 178 22.42 16.74 17.39
C GLN A 178 22.72 15.45 16.62
N THR A 179 23.40 14.51 17.27
CA THR A 179 23.67 13.20 16.66
C THR A 179 22.35 12.45 16.48
N THR A 180 22.06 12.11 15.24
CA THR A 180 20.93 11.25 14.85
C THR A 180 21.42 9.87 14.47
N TYR A 181 20.53 8.89 14.50
CA TYR A 181 20.89 7.49 14.30
C TYR A 181 19.94 6.78 13.35
N GLU A 182 20.47 5.87 12.55
CA GLU A 182 19.70 4.91 11.77
C GLU A 182 19.92 3.48 12.28
N LEU A 183 18.88 2.67 12.28
CA LEU A 183 18.97 1.25 12.61
C LEU A 183 19.35 0.49 11.34
N ALA A 184 20.29 -0.45 11.43
CA ALA A 184 20.66 -1.26 10.26
C ALA A 184 19.46 -2.04 9.72
N ASP A 185 19.24 -2.01 8.40
CA ASP A 185 18.07 -2.57 7.72
C ASP A 185 17.70 -3.98 8.17
N TYR A 186 18.70 -4.87 8.32
CA TYR A 186 18.47 -6.24 8.75
C TYR A 186 17.92 -6.31 10.19
N LEU A 187 18.46 -5.49 11.10
CA LEU A 187 17.94 -5.40 12.48
C LEU A 187 16.61 -4.68 12.55
N GLU A 188 16.39 -3.64 11.75
CA GLU A 188 15.09 -2.99 11.63
C GLU A 188 14.02 -4.01 11.23
N GLN A 189 14.28 -4.77 10.16
CA GLN A 189 13.40 -5.82 9.71
C GLN A 189 13.15 -6.84 10.83
N HIS A 190 14.22 -7.41 11.40
CA HIS A 190 14.11 -8.40 12.47
C HIS A 190 13.32 -7.89 13.69
N LEU A 191 13.57 -6.65 14.13
CA LEU A 191 12.94 -6.06 15.31
C LEU A 191 11.49 -5.67 15.05
N ILE A 192 11.16 -5.16 13.85
CA ILE A 192 9.76 -4.92 13.45
C ILE A 192 8.97 -6.22 13.53
N TYR A 193 9.49 -7.31 12.96
CA TYR A 193 8.79 -8.61 12.97
C TYR A 193 8.73 -9.23 14.37
N SER A 194 9.87 -9.38 15.06
CA SER A 194 9.91 -10.03 16.38
C SER A 194 9.16 -9.29 17.47
N ARG A 195 8.89 -7.99 17.28
CA ARG A 195 8.17 -7.14 18.23
C ARG A 195 6.78 -6.71 17.74
N VAL A 196 6.30 -7.23 16.60
CA VAL A 196 5.02 -6.79 16.02
C VAL A 196 3.84 -7.01 16.97
N ALA A 197 3.83 -8.15 17.67
CA ALA A 197 2.79 -8.55 18.61
C ALA A 197 3.01 -7.99 20.03
N ARG A 198 4.09 -7.23 20.28
CA ARG A 198 4.33 -6.62 21.60
C ARG A 198 3.53 -5.32 21.72
N PRO A 199 2.63 -5.19 22.71
CA PRO A 199 1.93 -3.95 22.99
C PRO A 199 2.92 -2.81 23.24
N ALA A 200 2.63 -1.62 22.71
CA ALA A 200 3.43 -0.43 23.00
C ALA A 200 2.86 0.27 24.23
N ALA A 201 3.68 0.51 25.26
CA ALA A 201 3.24 1.25 26.44
C ALA A 201 2.96 2.73 26.13
N ASP A 202 2.05 3.37 26.88
CA ASP A 202 1.72 4.79 26.74
C ASP A 202 2.94 5.72 26.75
N ALA A 203 3.95 5.37 27.56
CA ALA A 203 5.18 6.15 27.65
C ALA A 203 5.98 6.17 26.34
N VAL A 204 5.87 5.14 25.51
CA VAL A 204 6.48 5.10 24.17
C VAL A 204 5.76 6.04 23.22
N TRP A 205 4.41 6.04 23.23
CA TRP A 205 3.61 6.97 22.44
C TRP A 205 3.86 8.44 22.82
N TYR A 206 3.97 8.74 24.11
CA TYR A 206 4.33 10.09 24.57
C TYR A 206 5.74 10.49 24.11
N ALA A 207 6.70 9.57 24.11
CA ALA A 207 8.05 9.85 23.60
C ALA A 207 8.03 10.18 22.10
N LEU A 208 7.27 9.40 21.32
CA LEU A 208 7.08 9.65 19.89
C LEU A 208 6.42 11.00 19.63
N GLN A 209 5.36 11.34 20.37
CA GLN A 209 4.71 12.65 20.27
C GLN A 209 5.67 13.82 20.56
N GLN A 210 6.56 13.68 21.54
CA GLN A 210 7.49 14.76 21.95
C GLN A 210 8.65 14.97 20.98
N HIS A 211 9.00 13.96 20.20
CA HIS A 211 10.22 13.95 19.39
C HIS A 211 9.99 13.78 17.89
N ALA A 212 8.75 13.56 17.44
CA ALA A 212 8.40 13.59 16.03
C ALA A 212 8.46 15.03 15.50
N THR A 213 9.53 15.36 14.78
CA THR A 213 9.74 16.70 14.20
C THR A 213 9.34 16.78 12.72
N SER A 214 9.28 15.65 12.02
CA SER A 214 8.90 15.57 10.61
C SER A 214 7.39 15.40 10.46
N PRO A 215 6.70 16.20 9.62
CA PRO A 215 5.28 16.01 9.34
C PRO A 215 4.92 14.59 8.90
N ASN A 216 5.76 13.97 8.08
CA ASN A 216 5.55 12.59 7.60
C ASN A 216 5.64 11.56 8.74
N ASP A 217 6.51 11.78 9.73
CA ASP A 217 6.58 10.91 10.90
C ASP A 217 5.36 11.08 11.79
N VAL A 218 4.88 12.32 11.97
CA VAL A 218 3.64 12.58 12.73
C VAL A 218 2.48 11.80 12.13
N LEU A 219 2.26 11.91 10.81
CA LEU A 219 1.19 11.20 10.11
C LEU A 219 1.30 9.69 10.33
N ARG A 220 2.47 9.12 10.04
CA ARG A 220 2.72 7.67 10.19
C ARG A 220 2.54 7.20 11.64
N ILE A 221 3.01 7.96 12.62
CA ILE A 221 2.88 7.57 14.03
C ILE A 221 1.41 7.62 14.46
N ALA A 222 0.67 8.66 14.07
CA ALA A 222 -0.74 8.78 14.39
C ALA A 222 -1.58 7.67 13.74
N GLU A 223 -1.31 7.33 12.48
CA GLU A 223 -1.92 6.17 11.80
C GLU A 223 -1.62 4.86 12.54
N LYS A 224 -0.36 4.64 12.95
CA LYS A 224 0.04 3.45 13.71
C LYS A 224 -0.61 3.40 15.09
N ALA A 225 -0.91 4.55 15.71
CA ALA A 225 -1.68 4.63 16.95
C ALA A 225 -3.16 4.29 16.72
N ILE A 226 -3.79 4.81 15.65
CA ILE A 226 -5.17 4.47 15.27
C ILE A 226 -5.32 2.98 15.01
N ALA A 227 -4.43 2.42 14.19
CA ALA A 227 -4.44 1.01 13.85
C ALA A 227 -4.35 0.12 15.10
N ARG A 228 -3.69 0.64 16.15
CA ARG A 228 -3.52 -0.02 17.45
C ARG A 228 -4.56 0.32 18.51
N GLY A 229 -5.61 1.04 18.13
CA GLY A 229 -6.68 1.40 19.06
C GLY A 229 -6.29 2.48 20.07
N HIS A 230 -5.17 3.17 19.91
CA HIS A 230 -4.69 4.24 20.80
C HIS A 230 -5.16 5.61 20.32
N PHE A 231 -6.47 5.83 20.37
CA PHE A 231 -7.13 6.99 19.76
C PHE A 231 -6.75 8.30 20.42
N ARG A 232 -6.58 8.29 21.75
CA ARG A 232 -6.18 9.49 22.48
C ARG A 232 -4.79 9.96 22.06
N HIS A 233 -3.86 9.02 21.86
CA HIS A 233 -2.51 9.33 21.41
C HIS A 233 -2.51 9.81 19.96
N ALA A 234 -3.23 9.15 19.07
CA ALA A 234 -3.36 9.57 17.66
C ALA A 234 -3.86 11.02 17.54
N GLU A 235 -4.94 11.36 18.23
CA GLU A 235 -5.53 12.70 18.22
C GLU A 235 -4.57 13.75 18.81
N ALA A 236 -3.80 13.40 19.85
CA ALA A 236 -2.78 14.29 20.43
C ALA A 236 -1.57 14.49 19.50
N ILE A 237 -1.20 13.47 18.72
CA ILE A 237 -0.07 13.52 17.78
C ILE A 237 -0.43 14.36 16.56
N TYR A 238 -1.60 14.15 15.94
CA TYR A 238 -2.04 14.98 14.82
C TYR A 238 -2.05 16.47 15.19
N ARG A 239 -2.65 16.82 16.34
CA ARG A 239 -2.72 18.21 16.80
C ARG A 239 -1.39 18.81 17.21
N ALA A 240 -0.39 18.01 17.57
CA ALA A 240 0.92 18.53 17.95
C ALA A 240 1.71 19.08 16.75
N SER A 241 1.41 18.61 15.53
CA SER A 241 2.10 19.07 14.33
C SER A 241 1.57 20.39 13.75
N ASP A 242 0.28 20.69 13.99
CA ASP A 242 -0.45 21.85 13.45
C ASP A 242 -0.29 22.03 11.92
N THR A 243 -0.01 20.95 11.20
CA THR A 243 0.08 20.96 9.73
C THR A 243 -1.28 20.71 9.11
N SER A 244 -1.52 21.30 7.93
CA SER A 244 -2.74 21.08 7.14
C SER A 244 -3.04 19.59 6.98
N ASP A 245 -2.07 18.80 6.53
CA ASP A 245 -2.27 17.40 6.18
C ASP A 245 -2.65 16.56 7.41
N ALA A 246 -1.97 16.79 8.55
CA ALA A 246 -2.29 16.13 9.80
C ALA A 246 -3.69 16.47 10.32
N LEU A 247 -4.12 17.71 10.15
CA LEU A 247 -5.46 18.14 10.56
C LEU A 247 -6.55 17.61 9.62
N ILE A 248 -6.29 17.51 8.31
CA ILE A 248 -7.18 16.85 7.34
C ILE A 248 -7.36 15.37 7.70
N ASP A 249 -6.26 14.67 7.96
CA ASP A 249 -6.32 13.24 8.28
C ASP A 249 -7.00 12.98 9.63
N LEU A 250 -6.75 13.84 10.61
CA LEU A 250 -7.51 13.85 11.86
C LEU A 250 -9.00 14.04 11.61
N ALA A 251 -9.38 15.01 10.77
CA ALA A 251 -10.77 15.32 10.48
C ALA A 251 -11.49 14.14 9.79
N LYS A 252 -10.87 13.56 8.75
CA LYS A 252 -11.38 12.35 8.06
C LYS A 252 -11.52 11.17 9.02
N TRP A 253 -10.55 10.97 9.91
CA TRP A 253 -10.63 9.91 10.92
C TRP A 253 -11.76 10.15 11.94
N LEU A 254 -12.00 11.41 12.34
CA LEU A 254 -13.09 11.78 13.25
C LEU A 254 -14.47 11.68 12.60
N GLU A 255 -14.59 11.96 11.30
CA GLU A 255 -15.84 11.85 10.55
C GLU A 255 -16.44 10.45 10.65
N GLY A 256 -15.62 9.41 10.46
CA GLY A 256 -16.06 8.01 10.54
C GLY A 256 -16.45 7.54 11.95
N ARG A 257 -16.41 8.42 12.97
CA ARG A 257 -16.66 8.07 14.38
C ARG A 257 -18.01 8.61 14.87
N PRO A 258 -18.87 7.73 15.43
CA PRO A 258 -20.14 8.15 16.01
C PRO A 258 -19.97 9.25 17.07
N GLY A 259 -20.68 10.37 16.89
CA GLY A 259 -20.70 11.48 17.84
C GLY A 259 -19.47 12.39 17.84
N ARG A 260 -18.58 12.28 16.85
CA ARG A 260 -17.37 13.12 16.71
C ARG A 260 -17.45 14.17 15.59
N GLY A 261 -18.61 14.35 14.96
CA GLY A 261 -18.77 15.27 13.81
C GLY A 261 -18.40 16.73 14.10
N GLN A 262 -18.63 17.24 15.33
CA GLN A 262 -18.20 18.59 15.71
C GLN A 262 -16.67 18.70 15.84
N ASP A 263 -16.00 17.64 16.29
CA ASP A 263 -14.54 17.61 16.39
C ASP A 263 -13.91 17.50 15.00
N ALA A 264 -14.54 16.73 14.09
CA ALA A 264 -14.13 16.64 12.69
C ALA A 264 -14.24 18.00 12.01
N GLU A 265 -15.37 18.69 12.17
CA GLU A 265 -15.57 20.04 11.65
C GLU A 265 -14.51 21.02 12.16
N LYS A 266 -14.23 20.98 13.47
CA LYS A 266 -13.20 21.83 14.04
C LYS A 266 -11.83 21.56 13.42
N ALA A 267 -11.46 20.28 13.26
CA ALA A 267 -10.19 19.91 12.63
C ALA A 267 -10.12 20.37 11.16
N TYR A 268 -11.20 20.27 10.38
CA TYR A 268 -11.26 20.81 9.03
C TYR A 268 -11.09 22.34 9.01
N ARG A 269 -11.75 23.06 9.91
CA ARG A 269 -11.60 24.52 10.00
C ARG A 269 -10.17 24.92 10.39
N ASP A 270 -9.60 24.25 11.39
CA ASP A 270 -8.21 24.45 11.81
C ASP A 270 -7.25 24.20 10.62
N ALA A 271 -7.50 23.16 9.80
CA ALA A 271 -6.75 22.91 8.57
C ALA A 271 -6.91 24.02 7.52
N THR A 272 -8.11 24.57 7.33
CA THR A 272 -8.32 25.67 6.36
C THR A 272 -7.62 26.97 6.77
N ILE A 273 -7.42 27.22 8.07
CA ILE A 273 -6.69 28.39 8.58
C ILE A 273 -5.22 28.37 8.14
N THR A 274 -4.63 27.19 7.92
CA THR A 274 -3.25 27.09 7.43
C THR A 274 -3.12 27.51 5.95
N GLY A 275 -4.23 27.72 5.24
CA GLY A 275 -4.25 28.24 3.87
C GLY A 275 -3.90 27.24 2.77
N HIS A 276 -3.93 25.93 3.07
CA HIS A 276 -3.56 24.90 2.08
C HIS A 276 -4.77 24.49 1.21
N PRO A 277 -4.67 24.45 -0.13
CA PRO A 277 -5.80 24.13 -1.00
C PRO A 277 -6.44 22.76 -0.77
N MET A 278 -5.64 21.77 -0.34
CA MET A 278 -6.19 20.45 0.00
C MET A 278 -7.09 20.48 1.24
N ALA A 279 -6.82 21.35 2.21
CA ALA A 279 -7.67 21.48 3.41
C ALA A 279 -9.04 22.01 3.06
N PHE A 280 -9.07 23.00 2.16
CA PHE A 280 -10.31 23.51 1.61
C PHE A 280 -11.10 22.41 0.90
N ARG A 281 -10.48 21.69 -0.04
CA ARG A 281 -11.16 20.63 -0.80
C ARG A 281 -11.74 19.56 0.12
N ALA A 282 -10.98 19.15 1.13
CA ALA A 282 -11.42 18.16 2.11
C ALA A 282 -12.60 18.68 2.96
N PHE A 283 -12.56 19.93 3.42
CA PHE A 283 -13.64 20.54 4.19
C PHE A 283 -14.91 20.75 3.37
N ALA A 284 -14.77 21.26 2.13
CA ALA A 284 -15.89 21.44 1.21
C ALA A 284 -16.55 20.10 0.89
N GLY A 285 -15.77 19.07 0.53
CA GLY A 285 -16.27 17.72 0.28
C GLY A 285 -17.05 17.16 1.48
N TRP A 286 -16.52 17.31 2.70
CA TRP A 286 -17.23 16.90 3.91
C TRP A 286 -18.56 17.65 4.10
N LEU A 287 -18.60 18.97 3.86
CA LEU A 287 -19.83 19.76 3.96
C LEU A 287 -20.86 19.38 2.90
N GLU A 288 -20.44 19.01 1.69
CA GLU A 288 -21.33 18.56 0.61
C GLU A 288 -22.13 17.30 0.98
N GLU A 289 -21.54 16.42 1.77
CA GLU A 289 -22.19 15.19 2.24
C GLU A 289 -23.23 15.44 3.35
N GLN A 290 -23.16 16.60 4.03
CA GLN A 290 -24.07 16.96 5.10
C GLN A 290 -25.33 17.65 4.54
N SER A 291 -26.47 16.95 4.58
CA SER A 291 -27.76 17.51 4.16
C SER A 291 -28.14 18.74 4.99
N GLY A 292 -28.56 19.84 4.34
CA GLY A 292 -29.04 21.06 5.02
C GLY A 292 -27.98 22.11 5.33
N ARG A 293 -26.73 21.93 4.85
CA ARG A 293 -25.62 22.89 5.01
C ARG A 293 -25.21 23.59 3.71
N GLU A 294 -26.08 23.60 2.70
CA GLU A 294 -25.76 24.04 1.34
C GLU A 294 -25.30 25.50 1.29
N ALA A 295 -25.92 26.39 2.10
CA ALA A 295 -25.53 27.80 2.17
C ALA A 295 -24.12 28.00 2.75
N GLU A 296 -23.71 27.12 3.66
CA GLU A 296 -22.39 27.17 4.26
C GLU A 296 -21.32 26.62 3.30
N THR A 297 -21.61 25.51 2.62
CA THR A 297 -20.77 24.97 1.55
C THR A 297 -20.51 26.02 0.48
N GLU A 298 -21.56 26.74 0.06
CA GLU A 298 -21.46 27.82 -0.92
C GLU A 298 -20.55 28.95 -0.45
N GLN A 299 -20.69 29.36 0.81
CA GLN A 299 -19.86 30.42 1.38
C GLN A 299 -18.40 30.00 1.45
N VAL A 300 -18.12 28.76 1.84
CA VAL A 300 -16.77 28.19 1.89
C VAL A 300 -16.13 28.23 0.49
N TYR A 301 -16.83 27.77 -0.56
CA TYR A 301 -16.35 27.87 -1.94
C TYR A 301 -16.03 29.30 -2.37
N ARG A 302 -16.94 30.25 -2.10
CA ARG A 302 -16.73 31.65 -2.47
C ARG A 302 -15.57 32.31 -1.74
N ASP A 303 -15.44 32.07 -0.44
CA ASP A 303 -14.37 32.64 0.37
C ASP A 303 -13.01 32.14 -0.12
N PHE A 304 -12.90 30.85 -0.44
CA PHE A 304 -11.66 30.28 -0.93
C PHE A 304 -11.26 30.80 -2.31
N ILE A 305 -12.20 30.86 -3.26
CA ILE A 305 -11.97 31.48 -4.58
C ILE A 305 -11.55 32.96 -4.40
N ALA A 306 -12.20 33.69 -3.50
CA ALA A 306 -11.88 35.09 -3.21
C ALA A 306 -10.50 35.28 -2.57
N THR A 307 -9.99 34.28 -1.84
CA THR A 307 -8.63 34.30 -1.25
C THR A 307 -7.50 34.06 -2.27
N GLY A 308 -7.83 33.84 -3.55
CA GLY A 308 -6.85 33.74 -4.63
C GLY A 308 -6.62 32.32 -5.14
N HIS A 309 -7.58 31.41 -4.92
CA HIS A 309 -7.53 30.03 -5.38
C HIS A 309 -8.61 29.74 -6.45
N PRO A 310 -8.48 30.31 -7.67
CA PRO A 310 -9.45 30.12 -8.74
C PRO A 310 -9.57 28.68 -9.22
N GLU A 311 -8.59 27.81 -8.95
CA GLU A 311 -8.63 26.36 -9.21
C GLU A 311 -9.82 25.66 -8.52
N ALA A 312 -10.37 26.22 -7.44
CA ALA A 312 -11.57 25.69 -6.79
C ALA A 312 -12.87 25.94 -7.59
N SER A 313 -12.82 26.76 -8.65
CA SER A 313 -14.00 27.08 -9.46
C SER A 313 -14.58 25.84 -10.13
N LEU A 314 -13.76 24.88 -10.57
CA LEU A 314 -14.27 23.63 -11.16
C LEU A 314 -15.08 22.82 -10.13
N ALA A 315 -14.53 22.63 -8.93
CA ALA A 315 -15.21 21.93 -7.85
C ALA A 315 -16.52 22.64 -7.46
N PHE A 316 -16.50 23.97 -7.36
CA PHE A 316 -17.69 24.76 -7.09
C PHE A 316 -18.75 24.63 -8.19
N ALA A 317 -18.35 24.64 -9.47
CA ALA A 317 -19.27 24.45 -10.59
C ALA A 317 -19.91 23.05 -10.58
N LEU A 318 -19.12 22.00 -10.31
CA LEU A 318 -19.61 20.63 -10.17
C LEU A 318 -20.60 20.48 -9.02
N TRP A 319 -20.38 21.17 -7.90
CA TRP A 319 -21.32 21.19 -6.78
C TRP A 319 -22.62 21.94 -7.13
N LEU A 320 -22.53 23.13 -7.73
CA LEU A 320 -23.69 23.90 -8.18
C LEU A 320 -24.51 23.15 -9.23
N ALA A 321 -23.84 22.41 -10.12
CA ALA A 321 -24.48 21.60 -11.17
C ALA A 321 -25.45 20.53 -10.64
N ARG A 322 -25.22 20.05 -9.41
CA ARG A 322 -26.11 19.08 -8.74
C ARG A 322 -27.36 19.74 -8.14
N GLN A 323 -27.41 21.05 -8.05
CA GLN A 323 -28.53 21.78 -7.45
C GLN A 323 -29.55 22.25 -8.49
N PRO A 324 -30.85 21.99 -8.26
CA PRO A 324 -31.89 22.42 -9.19
C PRO A 324 -32.03 23.95 -9.21
N GLY A 325 -32.21 24.52 -10.41
CA GLY A 325 -32.55 25.93 -10.60
C GLY A 325 -31.36 26.92 -10.59
N ARG A 326 -30.11 26.43 -10.54
CA ARG A 326 -28.89 27.26 -10.51
C ARG A 326 -28.13 27.32 -11.85
N GLU A 327 -28.76 26.93 -12.96
CA GLU A 327 -28.09 26.77 -14.27
C GLU A 327 -27.25 27.97 -14.74
N ALA A 328 -27.78 29.19 -14.59
CA ALA A 328 -27.08 30.39 -15.05
C ALA A 328 -25.79 30.64 -14.27
N GLU A 329 -25.82 30.37 -12.96
CA GLU A 329 -24.65 30.52 -12.10
C GLU A 329 -23.65 29.38 -12.35
N THR A 330 -24.11 28.13 -12.45
CA THR A 330 -23.26 26.99 -12.81
C THR A 330 -22.46 27.25 -14.09
N ARG A 331 -23.10 27.83 -15.13
CA ARG A 331 -22.43 28.19 -16.39
C ARG A 331 -21.36 29.26 -16.21
N LEU A 332 -21.61 30.27 -15.37
CA LEU A 332 -20.63 31.31 -15.09
C LEU A 332 -19.41 30.71 -14.40
N VAL A 333 -19.62 29.90 -13.37
CA VAL A 333 -18.52 29.29 -12.62
C VAL A 333 -17.71 28.31 -13.50
N TYR A 334 -18.36 27.54 -14.39
CA TYR A 334 -17.62 26.71 -15.36
C TYR A 334 -16.75 27.55 -16.32
N ARG A 335 -17.25 28.70 -16.78
CA ARG A 335 -16.46 29.60 -17.63
C ARG A 335 -15.32 30.24 -16.87
N ASP A 336 -15.53 30.58 -15.60
CA ASP A 336 -14.48 31.11 -14.73
C ASP A 336 -13.38 30.06 -14.50
N ALA A 337 -13.74 28.77 -14.34
CA ALA A 337 -12.78 27.67 -14.26
C ALA A 337 -11.96 27.50 -15.56
N ILE A 338 -12.61 27.58 -16.72
CA ILE A 338 -11.93 27.54 -18.03
C ILE A 338 -11.00 28.76 -18.19
N ALA A 339 -11.44 29.95 -17.80
CA ALA A 339 -10.64 31.17 -17.86
C ALA A 339 -9.45 31.13 -16.88
N ALA A 340 -9.57 30.41 -15.77
CA ALA A 340 -8.48 30.13 -14.84
C ALA A 340 -7.45 29.13 -15.40
N GLY A 341 -7.74 28.48 -16.52
CA GLY A 341 -6.83 27.55 -17.20
C GLY A 341 -6.88 26.12 -16.67
N ASP A 342 -7.95 25.72 -15.98
CA ASP A 342 -8.14 24.34 -15.52
C ASP A 342 -8.32 23.39 -16.74
N PRO A 343 -7.48 22.35 -16.89
CA PRO A 343 -7.52 21.46 -18.05
C PRO A 343 -8.74 20.53 -18.06
N GLU A 344 -9.32 20.21 -16.90
CA GLU A 344 -10.50 19.34 -16.79
C GLU A 344 -11.82 20.12 -16.99
N ALA A 345 -11.80 21.43 -16.72
CA ALA A 345 -13.00 22.28 -16.75
C ALA A 345 -13.79 22.26 -18.07
N PRO A 346 -13.16 22.30 -19.27
CA PRO A 346 -13.91 22.18 -20.53
C PRO A 346 -14.66 20.87 -20.66
N THR A 347 -14.01 19.75 -20.30
CA THR A 347 -14.62 18.41 -20.38
C THR A 347 -15.76 18.28 -19.37
N ALA A 348 -15.56 18.73 -18.13
CA ALA A 348 -16.58 18.72 -17.10
C ALA A 348 -17.80 19.58 -17.49
N PHE A 349 -17.56 20.76 -18.05
CA PHE A 349 -18.62 21.64 -18.53
C PHE A 349 -19.40 21.03 -19.70
N ALA A 350 -18.68 20.46 -20.68
CA ALA A 350 -19.27 19.77 -21.81
C ALA A 350 -20.14 18.56 -21.39
N ASN A 351 -19.67 17.76 -20.45
CA ASN A 351 -20.42 16.63 -19.88
C ASN A 351 -21.71 17.10 -19.17
N TRP A 352 -21.65 18.20 -18.42
CA TRP A 352 -22.83 18.78 -17.78
C TRP A 352 -23.85 19.33 -18.79
N LEU A 353 -23.38 19.91 -19.90
CA LEU A 353 -24.23 20.37 -21.00
C LEU A 353 -24.87 19.20 -21.76
N GLU A 354 -24.14 18.08 -21.97
CA GLU A 354 -24.66 16.88 -22.65
C GLU A 354 -25.88 16.29 -21.91
N GLN A 355 -25.92 16.39 -20.58
CA GLN A 355 -27.07 15.94 -19.78
C GLN A 355 -28.33 16.80 -19.96
N GLN A 356 -28.22 17.97 -20.61
CA GLN A 356 -29.33 18.89 -20.85
C GLN A 356 -29.84 18.79 -22.29
N PRO A 357 -31.15 18.60 -22.51
CA PRO A 357 -31.71 18.55 -23.86
C PRO A 357 -31.45 19.83 -24.68
N GLY A 358 -30.99 19.66 -25.92
CA GLY A 358 -30.85 20.76 -26.88
C GLY A 358 -29.63 21.66 -26.70
N ARG A 359 -28.58 21.16 -26.03
CA ARG A 359 -27.32 21.90 -25.77
C ARG A 359 -26.12 21.39 -26.59
N GLU A 360 -26.34 20.51 -27.55
CA GLU A 360 -25.29 19.91 -28.39
C GLU A 360 -24.35 20.95 -29.04
N GLY A 361 -24.90 22.05 -29.56
CA GLY A 361 -24.09 23.13 -30.15
C GLY A 361 -23.25 23.90 -29.14
N GLU A 362 -23.71 24.02 -27.89
CA GLU A 362 -22.94 24.65 -26.81
C GLU A 362 -21.83 23.70 -26.33
N THR A 363 -22.14 22.41 -26.14
CA THR A 363 -21.16 21.36 -25.82
C THR A 363 -20.02 21.32 -26.84
N GLU A 364 -20.36 21.36 -28.12
CA GLU A 364 -19.38 21.36 -29.20
C GLU A 364 -18.48 22.60 -29.17
N GLN A 365 -19.06 23.77 -28.93
CA GLN A 365 -18.30 25.01 -28.85
C GLN A 365 -17.29 24.97 -27.70
N VAL A 366 -17.69 24.45 -26.54
CA VAL A 366 -16.79 24.27 -25.39
C VAL A 366 -15.60 23.38 -25.74
N TYR A 367 -15.82 22.23 -26.39
CA TYR A 367 -14.73 21.38 -26.83
C TYR A 367 -13.82 22.09 -27.84
N ARG A 368 -14.39 22.74 -28.86
CA ARG A 368 -13.61 23.45 -29.90
C ARG A 368 -12.78 24.58 -29.34
N ASP A 369 -13.30 25.34 -28.38
CA ASP A 369 -12.58 26.44 -27.74
C ASP A 369 -11.43 25.95 -26.86
N ALA A 370 -11.50 24.70 -26.36
CA ALA A 370 -10.46 24.08 -25.55
C ALA A 370 -9.38 23.35 -26.37
N LEU A 371 -9.64 22.97 -27.63
CA LEU A 371 -8.66 22.28 -28.50
C LEU A 371 -7.32 23.04 -28.69
N PRO A 372 -7.27 24.38 -28.79
CA PRO A 372 -6.03 25.14 -28.91
C PRO A 372 -5.14 25.06 -27.67
N ALA A 373 -5.72 24.81 -26.48
CA ALA A 373 -4.97 24.74 -25.23
C ALA A 373 -4.00 23.55 -25.16
N GLY A 374 -4.09 22.61 -26.10
CA GLY A 374 -3.09 21.55 -26.22
C GLY A 374 -3.38 20.31 -25.38
N ASP A 375 -4.41 20.31 -24.54
CA ASP A 375 -4.71 19.22 -23.62
C ASP A 375 -5.10 17.93 -24.37
N HIS A 376 -4.34 16.86 -24.14
CA HIS A 376 -4.52 15.57 -24.78
C HIS A 376 -5.78 14.85 -24.31
N PHE A 377 -6.19 15.09 -23.06
CA PHE A 377 -7.37 14.48 -22.46
C PHE A 377 -8.66 15.04 -23.09
N THR A 378 -8.75 16.37 -23.21
CA THR A 378 -9.86 17.06 -23.87
C THR A 378 -10.06 16.60 -25.32
N ARG A 379 -8.98 16.32 -26.06
CA ARG A 379 -9.08 15.78 -27.43
C ARG A 379 -9.71 14.39 -27.48
N SER A 380 -9.27 13.49 -26.59
CA SER A 380 -9.84 12.13 -26.50
C SER A 380 -11.31 12.15 -26.11
N MET A 381 -11.67 13.03 -25.17
CA MET A 381 -13.07 13.21 -24.74
C MET A 381 -13.94 13.84 -25.82
N PHE A 382 -13.41 14.79 -26.60
CA PHE A 382 -14.09 15.33 -27.76
C PHE A 382 -14.32 14.25 -28.83
N ALA A 383 -13.31 13.44 -29.14
CA ALA A 383 -13.45 12.30 -30.06
C ALA A 383 -14.56 11.35 -29.59
N LEU A 384 -14.53 10.95 -28.31
CA LEU A 384 -15.55 10.09 -27.71
C LEU A 384 -16.95 10.71 -27.82
N TRP A 385 -17.09 12.00 -27.53
CA TRP A 385 -18.36 12.71 -27.68
C TRP A 385 -18.87 12.69 -29.14
N LEU A 386 -17.98 12.91 -30.12
CA LEU A 386 -18.31 12.83 -31.54
C LEU A 386 -18.81 11.43 -31.94
N THR A 387 -18.27 10.35 -31.37
CA THR A 387 -18.72 8.98 -31.68
C THR A 387 -20.18 8.71 -31.29
N LYS A 388 -20.73 9.47 -30.33
CA LYS A 388 -22.14 9.39 -29.92
C LYS A 388 -23.08 10.14 -30.88
N GLN A 389 -22.54 11.04 -31.70
CA GLN A 389 -23.30 11.86 -32.64
C GLN A 389 -23.43 11.13 -33.99
N SER A 390 -24.65 10.93 -34.46
CA SER A 390 -24.90 10.22 -35.72
C SER A 390 -24.29 10.95 -36.92
N GLY A 391 -23.49 10.24 -37.74
CA GLY A 391 -22.93 10.78 -38.98
C GLY A 391 -21.62 11.56 -38.81
N ARG A 392 -20.99 11.49 -37.62
CA ARG A 392 -19.72 12.17 -37.30
C ARG A 392 -18.56 11.21 -37.07
N GLU A 393 -18.69 9.97 -37.51
CA GLU A 393 -17.71 8.90 -37.28
C GLU A 393 -16.35 9.22 -37.92
N ALA A 394 -16.35 9.81 -39.11
CA ALA A 394 -15.12 10.22 -39.80
C ALA A 394 -14.38 11.36 -39.07
N GLU A 395 -15.14 12.27 -38.45
CA GLU A 395 -14.56 13.36 -37.66
C GLU A 395 -14.01 12.83 -36.33
N ALA A 396 -14.76 11.96 -35.64
CA ALA A 396 -14.30 11.29 -34.42
C ALA A 396 -13.00 10.52 -34.66
N GLU A 397 -12.92 9.80 -35.77
CA GLU A 397 -11.73 9.04 -36.17
C GLU A 397 -10.52 9.95 -36.40
N GLN A 398 -10.71 11.10 -37.03
CA GLN A 398 -9.63 12.06 -37.23
C GLN A 398 -9.14 12.64 -35.90
N VAL A 399 -10.06 12.99 -34.99
CA VAL A 399 -9.69 13.51 -33.66
C VAL A 399 -8.94 12.46 -32.84
N TYR A 400 -9.33 11.19 -32.89
CA TYR A 400 -8.56 10.10 -32.25
C TYR A 400 -7.14 9.99 -32.83
N ARG A 401 -6.99 10.04 -34.16
CA ARG A 401 -5.66 10.00 -34.79
C ARG A 401 -4.80 11.19 -34.40
N ASP A 402 -5.38 12.39 -34.35
CA ASP A 402 -4.66 13.59 -33.94
C ASP A 402 -4.22 13.49 -32.47
N ALA A 403 -5.05 12.92 -31.59
CA ALA A 403 -4.71 12.67 -30.19
C ALA A 403 -3.58 11.63 -30.04
N ILE A 404 -3.61 10.55 -30.83
CA ILE A 404 -2.55 9.52 -30.87
C ILE A 404 -1.25 10.11 -31.42
N ALA A 405 -1.30 10.89 -32.50
CA ALA A 405 -0.14 11.56 -33.08
C ALA A 405 0.48 12.59 -32.13
N ALA A 406 -0.33 13.18 -31.26
CA ALA A 406 0.12 14.04 -30.17
C ALA A 406 0.73 13.25 -28.98
N GLY A 407 0.73 11.92 -29.04
CA GLY A 407 1.40 11.04 -28.06
C GLY A 407 0.53 10.62 -26.87
N ASN A 408 -0.81 10.66 -26.99
CA ASN A 408 -1.70 10.22 -25.91
C ASN A 408 -1.89 8.68 -25.91
N PRO A 409 -1.36 7.93 -24.92
CA PRO A 409 -1.52 6.47 -24.87
C PRO A 409 -2.97 6.03 -24.58
N GLU A 410 -3.73 6.83 -23.81
CA GLU A 410 -5.14 6.56 -23.51
C GLU A 410 -6.00 6.69 -24.77
N ALA A 411 -5.65 7.63 -25.67
CA ALA A 411 -6.32 7.77 -26.95
C ALA A 411 -6.17 6.52 -27.81
N SER A 412 -5.01 5.85 -27.77
CA SER A 412 -4.76 4.61 -28.51
C SER A 412 -5.66 3.47 -28.06
N LEU A 413 -5.82 3.27 -26.75
CA LEU A 413 -6.71 2.25 -26.20
C LEU A 413 -8.19 2.58 -26.49
N ALA A 414 -8.61 3.82 -26.23
CA ALA A 414 -9.98 4.27 -26.50
C ALA A 414 -10.34 4.13 -27.98
N PHE A 415 -9.41 4.47 -28.87
CA PHE A 415 -9.55 4.28 -30.32
C PHE A 415 -9.69 2.81 -30.71
N ALA A 416 -8.85 1.92 -30.16
CA ALA A 416 -8.94 0.49 -30.41
C ALA A 416 -10.27 -0.11 -29.94
N THR A 417 -10.75 0.29 -28.75
CA THR A 417 -12.05 -0.13 -28.21
C THR A 417 -13.22 0.40 -29.04
N TRP A 418 -13.15 1.65 -29.51
CA TRP A 418 -14.17 2.22 -30.39
C TRP A 418 -14.24 1.51 -31.75
N LEU A 419 -13.08 1.15 -32.33
CA LEU A 419 -13.01 0.34 -33.55
C LEU A 419 -13.56 -1.07 -33.33
N ALA A 420 -13.26 -1.68 -32.18
CA ALA A 420 -13.74 -3.02 -31.82
C ALA A 420 -15.26 -3.10 -31.70
N GLY A 421 -15.92 -2.00 -31.33
CA GLY A 421 -17.38 -1.90 -31.28
C GLY A 421 -18.06 -1.70 -32.64
N GLN A 422 -17.30 -1.47 -33.72
CA GLN A 422 -17.84 -1.24 -35.06
C GLN A 422 -17.84 -2.53 -35.90
N PRO A 423 -19.01 -2.99 -36.37
CA PRO A 423 -19.08 -4.15 -37.24
C PRO A 423 -18.28 -3.96 -38.54
N GLY A 424 -17.44 -4.93 -38.90
CA GLY A 424 -16.64 -4.91 -40.13
C GLY A 424 -15.31 -4.16 -40.01
N ARG A 425 -14.93 -3.71 -38.81
CA ARG A 425 -13.64 -3.04 -38.53
C ARG A 425 -12.72 -3.86 -37.63
N GLU A 426 -12.91 -5.17 -37.58
CA GLU A 426 -12.17 -6.06 -36.68
C GLU A 426 -10.66 -6.04 -36.97
N ALA A 427 -10.26 -5.94 -38.24
CA ALA A 427 -8.86 -5.82 -38.62
C ALA A 427 -8.22 -4.49 -38.19
N ASP A 428 -8.98 -3.39 -38.28
CA ASP A 428 -8.53 -2.07 -37.81
C ASP A 428 -8.41 -2.06 -36.28
N ALA A 429 -9.38 -2.65 -35.59
CA ALA A 429 -9.38 -2.78 -34.13
C ALA A 429 -8.19 -3.63 -33.64
N GLU A 430 -7.92 -4.76 -34.30
CA GLU A 430 -6.79 -5.63 -33.99
C GLU A 430 -5.46 -4.90 -34.15
N ARG A 431 -5.32 -4.10 -35.22
CA ARG A 431 -4.14 -3.27 -35.44
C ARG A 431 -4.00 -2.21 -34.36
N ALA A 432 -5.07 -1.50 -34.03
CA ALA A 432 -5.06 -0.46 -33.01
C ALA A 432 -4.72 -1.02 -31.63
N TYR A 433 -5.23 -2.21 -31.26
CA TYR A 433 -4.83 -2.87 -30.01
C TYR A 433 -3.35 -3.25 -30.01
N ARG A 434 -2.82 -3.80 -31.10
CA ARG A 434 -1.38 -4.11 -31.19
C ARG A 434 -0.50 -2.86 -31.09
N ASP A 435 -0.91 -1.78 -31.74
CA ASP A 435 -0.20 -0.49 -31.66
C ASP A 435 -0.25 0.06 -30.22
N ALA A 436 -1.38 -0.09 -29.51
CA ALA A 436 -1.50 0.28 -28.10
C ALA A 436 -0.62 -0.58 -27.18
N VAL A 437 -0.56 -1.90 -27.42
CA VAL A 437 0.32 -2.82 -26.67
C VAL A 437 1.79 -2.50 -26.92
N ALA A 438 2.18 -2.24 -28.17
CA ALA A 438 3.55 -1.87 -28.52
C ALA A 438 3.96 -0.49 -27.97
N GLY A 439 3.00 0.39 -27.74
CA GLY A 439 3.18 1.68 -27.08
C GLY A 439 3.14 1.61 -25.55
N ASP A 440 3.12 0.40 -24.96
CA ASP A 440 3.01 0.16 -23.52
C ASP A 440 1.81 0.88 -22.87
N ALA A 441 0.71 1.04 -23.61
CA ALA A 441 -0.50 1.64 -23.06
C ALA A 441 -1.05 0.75 -21.94
N MET A 442 -1.30 1.36 -20.79
CA MET A 442 -1.82 0.68 -19.60
C MET A 442 -3.09 -0.12 -19.94
N PHE A 443 -3.18 -1.35 -19.46
CA PHE A 443 -4.27 -2.31 -19.71
C PHE A 443 -4.49 -2.75 -21.18
N ALA A 444 -3.69 -2.28 -22.15
CA ALA A 444 -3.90 -2.61 -23.56
C ALA A 444 -3.79 -4.11 -23.83
N LEU A 445 -2.82 -4.80 -23.22
CA LEU A 445 -2.63 -6.24 -23.40
C LEU A 445 -3.78 -7.07 -22.81
N PRO A 446 -4.20 -6.88 -21.54
CA PRO A 446 -5.40 -7.52 -21.00
C PRO A 446 -6.67 -7.26 -21.83
N MET A 447 -6.89 -6.00 -22.26
CA MET A 447 -8.06 -5.64 -23.07
C MET A 447 -8.03 -6.26 -24.46
N PHE A 448 -6.84 -6.35 -25.07
CA PHE A 448 -6.64 -7.02 -26.35
C PHE A 448 -6.92 -8.52 -26.26
N ILE A 449 -6.37 -9.21 -25.25
CA ILE A 449 -6.61 -10.63 -24.99
C ILE A 449 -8.09 -10.89 -24.71
N GLY A 450 -8.72 -10.04 -23.89
CA GLY A 450 -10.16 -10.11 -23.61
C GLY A 450 -10.99 -9.96 -24.88
N TRP A 451 -10.68 -8.97 -25.72
CA TRP A 451 -11.35 -8.76 -27.00
C TRP A 451 -11.15 -9.95 -27.96
N LEU A 452 -9.94 -10.48 -28.09
CA LEU A 452 -9.67 -11.70 -28.86
C LEU A 452 -10.54 -12.87 -28.38
N GLY A 453 -10.72 -13.02 -27.07
CA GLY A 453 -11.57 -14.06 -26.47
C GLY A 453 -13.07 -13.90 -26.77
N THR A 454 -13.54 -12.70 -27.12
CA THR A 454 -14.93 -12.48 -27.57
C THR A 454 -15.15 -12.85 -29.04
N GLN A 455 -14.07 -13.02 -29.81
CA GLN A 455 -14.13 -13.33 -31.23
C GLN A 455 -14.20 -14.85 -31.44
N PRO A 456 -15.19 -15.38 -32.18
CA PRO A 456 -15.32 -16.82 -32.39
C PRO A 456 -14.09 -17.44 -33.09
N GLY A 457 -13.55 -18.54 -32.55
CA GLY A 457 -12.48 -19.33 -33.16
C GLY A 457 -11.07 -18.73 -33.03
N ARG A 458 -10.89 -17.76 -32.11
CA ARG A 458 -9.60 -17.10 -31.84
C ARG A 458 -8.92 -17.63 -30.56
N GLU A 459 -9.31 -18.80 -30.05
CA GLU A 459 -8.75 -19.35 -28.80
C GLU A 459 -7.23 -19.55 -28.88
N ALA A 460 -6.72 -19.96 -30.05
CA ALA A 460 -5.28 -20.11 -30.28
C ALA A 460 -4.51 -18.78 -30.19
N ASP A 461 -5.13 -17.68 -30.62
CA ASP A 461 -4.51 -16.36 -30.58
C ASP A 461 -4.50 -15.77 -29.17
N VAL A 462 -5.56 -16.05 -28.39
CA VAL A 462 -5.60 -15.75 -26.95
C VAL A 462 -4.49 -16.51 -26.23
N GLU A 463 -4.35 -17.81 -26.50
CA GLU A 463 -3.32 -18.66 -25.92
C GLU A 463 -1.91 -18.16 -26.26
N GLN A 464 -1.69 -17.79 -27.52
CA GLN A 464 -0.41 -17.25 -27.97
C GLN A 464 -0.09 -15.92 -27.30
N ALA A 465 -1.07 -15.02 -27.17
CA ALA A 465 -0.88 -13.73 -26.51
C ALA A 465 -0.48 -13.89 -25.04
N TYR A 466 -1.08 -14.84 -24.29
CA TYR A 466 -0.63 -15.16 -22.93
C TYR A 466 0.82 -15.68 -22.92
N ARG A 467 1.17 -16.60 -23.81
CA ARG A 467 2.53 -17.17 -23.88
C ARG A 467 3.58 -16.13 -24.25
N ASP A 468 3.28 -15.24 -25.19
CA ASP A 468 4.18 -14.16 -25.60
C ASP A 468 4.44 -13.21 -24.44
N ALA A 469 3.41 -12.87 -23.66
CA ALA A 469 3.54 -12.02 -22.48
C ALA A 469 4.39 -12.68 -21.38
N ILE A 470 4.14 -13.97 -21.10
CA ILE A 470 4.93 -14.75 -20.13
C ILE A 470 6.39 -14.85 -20.60
N ALA A 471 6.63 -15.07 -21.89
CA ALA A 471 7.98 -15.11 -22.47
C ALA A 471 8.69 -13.75 -22.42
N ALA A 472 7.94 -12.65 -22.47
CA ALA A 472 8.44 -11.29 -22.28
C ALA A 472 8.74 -10.95 -20.81
N GLY A 473 8.42 -11.86 -19.87
CA GLY A 473 8.66 -11.68 -18.44
C GLY A 473 7.51 -11.07 -17.66
N ASP A 474 6.31 -10.96 -18.26
CA ASP A 474 5.10 -10.55 -17.56
C ASP A 474 4.54 -11.75 -16.76
N HIS A 475 5.09 -11.93 -15.56
CA HIS A 475 4.71 -13.02 -14.66
C HIS A 475 3.28 -12.85 -14.09
N ASP A 476 2.67 -11.66 -14.15
CA ASP A 476 1.26 -11.46 -13.76
C ASP A 476 0.29 -12.20 -14.71
N MET A 477 0.71 -12.39 -15.97
CA MET A 477 -0.04 -13.15 -16.95
C MET A 477 -0.10 -14.65 -16.66
N LEU A 478 0.81 -15.22 -15.85
CA LEU A 478 0.76 -16.65 -15.46
C LEU A 478 -0.54 -16.98 -14.73
N ARG A 479 -0.99 -16.11 -13.82
CA ARG A 479 -2.23 -16.29 -13.07
C ARG A 479 -3.46 -16.18 -13.98
N MET A 480 -3.51 -15.17 -14.83
CA MET A 480 -4.62 -14.98 -15.77
C MET A 480 -4.68 -16.12 -16.79
N PHE A 481 -3.53 -16.61 -17.25
CA PHE A 481 -3.42 -17.75 -18.14
C PHE A 481 -3.89 -19.06 -17.48
N ALA A 482 -3.49 -19.32 -16.23
CA ALA A 482 -3.96 -20.48 -15.48
C ALA A 482 -5.49 -20.45 -15.29
N MET A 483 -6.06 -19.29 -14.94
CA MET A 483 -7.51 -19.13 -14.84
C MET A 483 -8.21 -19.37 -16.18
N TRP A 484 -7.67 -18.85 -17.29
CA TRP A 484 -8.22 -19.06 -18.62
C TRP A 484 -8.14 -20.53 -19.07
N LEU A 485 -7.04 -21.22 -18.76
CA LEU A 485 -6.88 -22.67 -19.01
C LEU A 485 -7.83 -23.51 -18.14
N SER A 486 -8.07 -23.11 -16.89
CA SER A 486 -8.96 -23.84 -15.96
C SER A 486 -10.42 -23.90 -16.44
N GLY A 487 -10.83 -22.92 -17.26
CA GLY A 487 -12.15 -22.91 -17.91
C GLY A 487 -12.26 -23.83 -19.13
N GLN A 488 -11.16 -24.45 -19.57
CA GLN A 488 -11.12 -25.31 -20.77
C GLN A 488 -11.08 -26.80 -20.40
N PRO A 489 -12.06 -27.60 -20.89
CA PRO A 489 -12.07 -29.04 -20.63
C PRO A 489 -10.83 -29.76 -21.18
N GLY A 490 -10.23 -30.66 -20.39
CA GLY A 490 -9.15 -31.54 -20.85
C GLY A 490 -7.74 -30.92 -20.82
N ARG A 491 -7.59 -29.72 -20.24
CA ARG A 491 -6.31 -29.01 -20.08
C ARG A 491 -5.82 -29.02 -18.63
N GLU A 492 -6.26 -29.98 -17.82
CA GLU A 492 -6.00 -29.98 -16.36
C GLU A 492 -4.51 -30.10 -16.05
N VAL A 493 -3.76 -30.95 -16.77
CA VAL A 493 -2.31 -31.14 -16.58
C VAL A 493 -1.53 -29.86 -16.88
N GLU A 494 -1.90 -29.16 -17.95
CA GLU A 494 -1.25 -27.91 -18.34
C GLU A 494 -1.61 -26.79 -17.35
N THR A 495 -2.88 -26.71 -16.94
CA THR A 495 -3.35 -25.79 -15.90
C THR A 495 -2.56 -25.97 -14.61
N GLU A 496 -2.37 -27.23 -14.18
CA GLU A 496 -1.59 -27.57 -13.00
C GLU A 496 -0.13 -27.15 -13.12
N GLN A 497 0.48 -27.33 -14.31
CA GLN A 497 1.86 -26.89 -14.54
C GLN A 497 1.99 -25.37 -14.49
N VAL A 498 1.07 -24.62 -15.10
CA VAL A 498 1.10 -23.14 -15.06
C VAL A 498 0.89 -22.64 -13.63
N HIS A 499 0.02 -23.27 -12.83
CA HIS A 499 -0.11 -22.95 -11.41
C HIS A 499 1.17 -23.23 -10.61
N ARG A 500 1.85 -24.36 -10.87
CA ARG A 500 3.16 -24.65 -10.26
C ARG A 500 4.21 -23.63 -10.65
N ASP A 501 4.27 -23.24 -11.92
CA ASP A 501 5.22 -22.25 -12.41
C ASP A 501 4.95 -20.88 -11.77
N ALA A 502 3.68 -20.50 -11.62
CA ALA A 502 3.28 -19.28 -10.90
C ALA A 502 3.67 -19.31 -9.41
N ALA A 503 3.44 -20.44 -8.73
CA ALA A 503 3.83 -20.61 -7.32
C ALA A 503 5.35 -20.64 -7.12
N ALA A 504 6.09 -21.29 -8.02
CA ALA A 504 7.55 -21.35 -8.00
C ALA A 504 8.21 -19.99 -8.30
N ALA A 505 7.55 -19.16 -9.13
CA ALA A 505 7.95 -17.77 -9.36
C ALA A 505 7.71 -16.87 -8.12
N GLY A 506 7.10 -17.40 -7.05
CA GLY A 506 6.82 -16.64 -5.82
C GLY A 506 5.75 -15.58 -6.00
N HIS A 507 4.87 -15.75 -6.99
CA HIS A 507 3.81 -14.78 -7.29
C HIS A 507 2.78 -14.72 -6.17
N LEU A 508 2.41 -13.49 -5.79
CA LEU A 508 1.48 -13.20 -4.70
C LEU A 508 0.11 -13.85 -5.01
N HIS A 509 -0.38 -14.70 -4.11
CA HIS A 509 -1.64 -15.46 -4.27
C HIS A 509 -1.63 -16.60 -5.30
N ALA A 510 -0.53 -16.87 -6.01
CA ALA A 510 -0.47 -18.03 -6.91
C ALA A 510 -0.69 -19.36 -6.18
N LEU A 511 -0.08 -19.53 -5.00
CA LEU A 511 -0.29 -20.69 -4.14
C LEU A 511 -1.76 -20.83 -3.71
N ALA A 512 -2.42 -19.73 -3.31
CA ALA A 512 -3.82 -19.74 -2.91
C ALA A 512 -4.74 -20.13 -4.09
N THR A 513 -4.55 -19.52 -5.26
CA THR A 513 -5.34 -19.88 -6.47
C THR A 513 -5.11 -21.33 -6.90
N TYR A 514 -3.90 -21.86 -6.71
CA TYR A 514 -3.59 -23.25 -7.01
C TYR A 514 -4.29 -24.22 -6.03
N VAL A 515 -4.25 -23.91 -4.73
CA VAL A 515 -4.96 -24.67 -3.68
C VAL A 515 -6.47 -24.65 -3.93
N ASP A 516 -7.05 -23.49 -4.25
CA ASP A 516 -8.48 -23.36 -4.57
C ASP A 516 -8.85 -24.21 -5.80
N TRP A 517 -8.04 -24.14 -6.87
CA TRP A 517 -8.26 -24.95 -8.08
C TRP A 517 -8.18 -26.45 -7.79
N LEU A 518 -7.19 -26.91 -7.01
CA LEU A 518 -7.11 -28.31 -6.57
C LEU A 518 -8.31 -28.70 -5.70
N GLY A 519 -8.83 -27.79 -4.88
CA GLY A 519 -10.01 -28.01 -4.05
C GLY A 519 -11.30 -28.23 -4.85
N THR A 520 -11.36 -27.73 -6.10
CA THR A 520 -12.48 -28.03 -7.01
C THR A 520 -12.47 -29.46 -7.55
N GLN A 521 -11.35 -30.18 -7.39
CA GLN A 521 -11.17 -31.55 -7.89
C GLN A 521 -11.32 -32.59 -6.77
N PRO A 522 -12.21 -33.58 -6.92
CA PRO A 522 -12.39 -34.62 -5.91
C PRO A 522 -11.12 -35.44 -5.66
N GLY A 523 -10.79 -35.67 -4.39
CA GLY A 523 -9.72 -36.61 -3.99
C GLY A 523 -8.29 -36.05 -4.03
N ARG A 524 -8.11 -34.74 -4.23
CA ARG A 524 -6.79 -34.07 -4.24
C ARG A 524 -6.36 -33.52 -2.87
N GLU A 525 -7.04 -33.89 -1.78
CA GLU A 525 -6.78 -33.38 -0.43
C GLU A 525 -5.33 -33.59 0.03
N GLY A 526 -4.76 -34.78 -0.23
CA GLY A 526 -3.37 -35.09 0.12
C GLY A 526 -2.36 -34.28 -0.69
N ASP A 527 -2.67 -33.94 -1.94
CA ASP A 527 -1.81 -33.11 -2.78
C ASP A 527 -1.80 -31.65 -2.28
N ILE A 528 -2.96 -31.13 -1.88
CA ILE A 528 -3.08 -29.80 -1.26
C ILE A 528 -2.23 -29.73 0.02
N GLU A 529 -2.36 -30.72 0.89
CA GLU A 529 -1.60 -30.77 2.15
C GLU A 529 -0.09 -30.81 1.90
N LEU A 530 0.34 -31.64 0.95
CA LEU A 530 1.75 -31.75 0.57
C LEU A 530 2.29 -30.42 0.05
N ILE A 531 1.56 -29.77 -0.86
CA ILE A 531 1.96 -28.49 -1.45
C ILE A 531 2.05 -27.40 -0.37
N CYS A 532 1.07 -27.31 0.53
CA CYS A 532 1.11 -26.34 1.63
C CYS A 532 2.30 -26.61 2.57
N ARG A 533 2.56 -27.87 2.95
CA ARG A 533 3.70 -28.21 3.81
C ARG A 533 5.06 -27.99 3.13
N ASP A 534 5.17 -28.31 1.84
CA ASP A 534 6.36 -28.04 1.06
C ASP A 534 6.61 -26.53 0.96
N ALA A 535 5.55 -25.73 0.78
CA ALA A 535 5.63 -24.27 0.81
C ALA A 535 6.10 -23.75 2.19
N VAL A 536 5.59 -24.29 3.29
CA VAL A 536 6.05 -23.97 4.65
C VAL A 536 7.53 -24.34 4.85
N ALA A 537 7.93 -25.55 4.44
CA ALA A 537 9.31 -26.02 4.55
C ALA A 537 10.28 -25.21 3.68
N ALA A 538 9.82 -24.75 2.52
CA ALA A 538 10.55 -23.83 1.65
C ALA A 538 10.54 -22.36 2.18
N GLY A 539 9.80 -22.09 3.26
CA GLY A 539 9.65 -20.75 3.84
C GLY A 539 8.92 -19.77 2.92
N HIS A 540 8.02 -20.27 2.06
CA HIS A 540 7.16 -19.44 1.21
C HIS A 540 6.29 -18.54 2.10
N PRO A 541 6.19 -17.22 1.81
CA PRO A 541 5.40 -16.29 2.62
C PRO A 541 3.97 -16.80 2.86
N ASP A 542 3.26 -17.17 1.81
CA ASP A 542 1.86 -17.62 1.97
C ASP A 542 1.71 -19.08 2.46
N GLY A 543 2.80 -19.82 2.73
CA GLY A 543 2.75 -21.25 3.01
C GLY A 543 1.99 -21.60 4.29
N LEU A 544 2.29 -20.90 5.40
CA LEU A 544 1.61 -21.13 6.67
C LEU A 544 0.14 -20.65 6.63
N SER A 545 -0.13 -19.57 5.89
CA SER A 545 -1.49 -19.06 5.64
C SER A 545 -2.34 -20.08 4.87
N ALA A 546 -1.80 -20.61 3.76
CA ALA A 546 -2.47 -21.62 2.94
C ALA A 546 -2.68 -22.93 3.72
N LEU A 547 -1.69 -23.36 4.52
CA LEU A 547 -1.82 -24.53 5.39
C LEU A 547 -2.92 -24.35 6.44
N ALA A 548 -2.93 -23.23 7.16
CA ALA A 548 -3.94 -22.95 8.18
C ALA A 548 -5.35 -22.84 7.57
N GLY A 549 -5.50 -22.16 6.42
CA GLY A 549 -6.75 -22.06 5.69
C GLY A 549 -7.29 -23.42 5.22
N TRP A 550 -6.41 -24.31 4.75
CA TRP A 550 -6.80 -25.66 4.37
C TRP A 550 -7.15 -26.53 5.59
N LEU A 551 -6.33 -26.53 6.64
CA LEU A 551 -6.57 -27.29 7.87
C LEU A 551 -7.89 -26.92 8.54
N LYS A 552 -8.27 -25.63 8.51
CA LYS A 552 -9.57 -25.14 9.00
C LYS A 552 -10.77 -25.89 8.38
N GLN A 553 -10.66 -26.35 7.14
CA GLN A 553 -11.74 -27.06 6.44
C GLN A 553 -11.77 -28.57 6.73
N GLN A 554 -10.77 -29.10 7.47
CA GLN A 554 -10.62 -30.53 7.75
C GLN A 554 -11.17 -30.89 9.15
N PRO A 555 -12.23 -31.71 9.25
CA PRO A 555 -12.79 -32.11 10.55
C PRO A 555 -11.79 -32.89 11.41
N GLY A 556 -11.71 -32.59 12.72
CA GLY A 556 -10.90 -33.36 13.69
C GLY A 556 -9.41 -33.00 13.72
N ARG A 557 -9.02 -31.87 13.11
CA ARG A 557 -7.65 -31.34 13.07
C ARG A 557 -7.54 -29.97 13.72
N GLU A 558 -8.32 -29.72 14.76
CA GLU A 558 -8.42 -28.42 15.42
C GLU A 558 -7.09 -28.01 16.07
N ASP A 559 -6.39 -28.94 16.74
CA ASP A 559 -5.09 -28.69 17.37
C ASP A 559 -4.01 -28.31 16.34
N GLU A 560 -3.99 -29.00 15.19
CA GLU A 560 -3.05 -28.70 14.10
C GLU A 560 -3.36 -27.34 13.44
N THR A 561 -4.64 -27.01 13.29
CA THR A 561 -5.10 -25.72 12.76
C THR A 561 -4.66 -24.58 13.68
N GLU A 562 -4.87 -24.73 14.99
CA GLU A 562 -4.47 -23.76 16.00
C GLU A 562 -2.96 -23.53 16.02
N GLN A 563 -2.18 -24.62 15.97
CA GLN A 563 -0.73 -24.53 15.92
C GLN A 563 -0.25 -23.85 14.64
N ALA A 564 -0.84 -24.18 13.48
CA ALA A 564 -0.52 -23.54 12.22
C ALA A 564 -0.79 -22.02 12.24
N TYR A 565 -1.92 -21.58 12.81
CA TYR A 565 -2.21 -20.16 12.99
C TYR A 565 -1.21 -19.48 13.93
N ARG A 566 -0.90 -20.10 15.08
CA ARG A 566 0.07 -19.54 16.03
C ARG A 566 1.47 -19.42 15.42
N ASP A 567 1.90 -20.44 14.70
CA ASP A 567 3.20 -20.43 14.02
C ASP A 567 3.24 -19.37 12.92
N ALA A 568 2.16 -19.22 12.14
CA ALA A 568 2.05 -18.16 11.14
C ALA A 568 2.14 -16.76 11.78
N ILE A 569 1.39 -16.52 12.85
CA ILE A 569 1.41 -15.25 13.58
C ILE A 569 2.80 -14.98 14.18
N ALA A 570 3.45 -16.00 14.75
CA ALA A 570 4.77 -15.87 15.35
C ALA A 570 5.90 -15.67 14.33
N THR A 571 5.75 -16.19 13.11
CA THR A 571 6.79 -16.16 12.06
C THR A 571 6.66 -14.99 11.09
N GLY A 572 5.62 -14.16 11.20
CA GLY A 572 5.53 -12.89 10.47
C GLY A 572 4.24 -12.66 9.67
N HIS A 573 3.17 -13.43 9.92
CA HIS A 573 1.84 -13.23 9.35
C HIS A 573 0.83 -12.72 10.39
N PRO A 574 1.07 -11.55 11.02
CA PRO A 574 0.16 -11.00 12.01
C PRO A 574 -1.22 -10.70 11.44
N GLU A 575 -1.41 -10.61 10.11
CA GLU A 575 -2.71 -10.47 9.48
C GLU A 575 -3.64 -11.66 9.73
N LEU A 576 -3.08 -12.84 9.96
CA LEU A 576 -3.85 -14.05 10.24
C LEU A 576 -4.45 -14.07 11.64
N ILE A 577 -4.05 -13.16 12.54
CA ILE A 577 -4.58 -13.12 13.90
C ILE A 577 -6.10 -12.84 13.92
N VAL A 578 -6.63 -12.09 12.95
CA VAL A 578 -8.07 -11.84 12.82
C VAL A 578 -8.78 -13.08 12.30
N VAL A 579 -8.15 -13.81 11.37
CA VAL A 579 -8.67 -15.08 10.85
C VAL A 579 -8.66 -16.15 11.95
N PHE A 580 -7.60 -16.19 12.75
CA PHE A 580 -7.48 -17.04 13.93
C PHE A 580 -8.55 -16.71 14.98
N ALA A 581 -8.76 -15.43 15.30
CA ALA A 581 -9.81 -15.01 16.22
C ALA A 581 -11.22 -15.41 15.73
N ALA A 582 -11.50 -15.25 14.42
CA ALA A 582 -12.76 -15.69 13.82
C ALA A 582 -12.92 -17.21 13.86
N TRP A 583 -11.83 -17.98 13.70
CA TRP A 583 -11.86 -19.44 13.87
C TRP A 583 -12.09 -19.86 15.33
N LEU A 584 -11.49 -19.17 16.30
CA LEU A 584 -11.74 -19.41 17.73
C LEU A 584 -13.21 -19.16 18.10
N GLU A 585 -13.83 -18.17 17.48
CA GLU A 585 -15.25 -17.85 17.69
C GLU A 585 -16.19 -18.99 17.27
N GLU A 586 -15.85 -19.72 16.20
CA GLU A 586 -16.62 -20.88 15.73
C GLU A 586 -16.58 -22.04 16.74
N GLN A 587 -15.67 -21.99 17.73
CA GLN A 587 -15.52 -23.02 18.76
C GLN A 587 -16.27 -22.69 20.07
N PRO A 588 -17.10 -23.61 20.59
CA PRO A 588 -17.82 -23.39 21.83
C PRO A 588 -16.89 -23.20 23.05
N GLY A 589 -17.14 -22.17 23.85
CA GLY A 589 -16.51 -21.98 25.17
C GLY A 589 -15.15 -21.29 25.17
N ARG A 590 -14.70 -20.72 24.05
CA ARG A 590 -13.39 -20.03 23.91
C ARG A 590 -13.49 -18.51 23.86
N GLU A 591 -14.53 -17.92 24.44
CA GLU A 591 -14.84 -16.49 24.36
C GLU A 591 -13.68 -15.59 24.87
N ASP A 592 -13.04 -15.98 25.98
CA ASP A 592 -11.90 -15.22 26.55
C ASP A 592 -10.68 -15.25 25.62
N GLU A 593 -10.42 -16.40 24.97
CA GLU A 593 -9.31 -16.56 24.03
C GLU A 593 -9.58 -15.79 22.73
N THR A 594 -10.83 -15.81 22.25
CA THR A 594 -11.28 -15.00 21.11
C THR A 594 -11.11 -13.51 21.40
N GLU A 595 -11.53 -13.03 22.58
CA GLU A 595 -11.37 -11.64 22.98
C GLU A 595 -9.89 -11.25 23.05
N GLN A 596 -9.05 -12.10 23.65
CA GLN A 596 -7.61 -11.83 23.72
C GLN A 596 -6.98 -11.80 22.33
N ALA A 597 -7.34 -12.74 21.43
CA ALA A 597 -6.85 -12.76 20.06
C ALA A 597 -7.22 -11.47 19.31
N TYR A 598 -8.43 -10.94 19.49
CA TYR A 598 -8.82 -9.64 18.92
C TYR A 598 -8.06 -8.46 19.52
N ARG A 599 -7.77 -8.47 20.82
CA ARG A 599 -6.96 -7.42 21.46
C ARG A 599 -5.51 -7.44 20.98
N ASP A 600 -4.94 -8.63 20.84
CA ASP A 600 -3.60 -8.84 20.29
C ASP A 600 -3.57 -8.40 18.81
N ALA A 601 -4.63 -8.69 18.06
CA ALA A 601 -4.82 -8.23 16.68
C ALA A 601 -4.82 -6.71 16.55
N ILE A 602 -5.45 -6.03 17.50
CA ILE A 602 -5.44 -4.57 17.54
C ILE A 602 -4.02 -4.11 17.92
N ALA A 603 -3.37 -4.71 18.91
CA ALA A 603 -2.02 -4.34 19.32
C ALA A 603 -0.95 -4.46 18.21
N THR A 604 -1.13 -5.39 17.25
CA THR A 604 -0.26 -5.48 16.07
C THR A 604 -0.47 -4.34 15.07
N GLY A 605 -1.62 -3.65 15.13
CA GLY A 605 -2.01 -2.61 14.20
C GLY A 605 -2.71 -3.13 12.96
N HIS A 606 -3.38 -4.28 13.03
CA HIS A 606 -4.06 -4.86 11.87
C HIS A 606 -5.31 -4.04 11.47
N PRO A 607 -5.44 -3.57 10.22
CA PRO A 607 -6.52 -2.63 9.82
C PRO A 607 -7.94 -3.10 10.11
N MET A 608 -8.21 -4.40 9.96
CA MET A 608 -9.55 -4.96 10.16
C MET A 608 -9.82 -5.43 11.60
N ALA A 609 -8.81 -5.45 12.48
CA ALA A 609 -8.94 -6.07 13.80
C ALA A 609 -9.97 -5.38 14.69
N LEU A 610 -9.96 -4.04 14.71
CA LEU A 610 -10.92 -3.27 15.49
C LEU A 610 -12.36 -3.51 15.01
N GLY A 611 -12.59 -3.50 13.69
CA GLY A 611 -13.91 -3.73 13.10
C GLY A 611 -14.42 -5.13 13.42
N ALA A 612 -13.58 -6.15 13.24
CA ALA A 612 -13.92 -7.53 13.55
C ALA A 612 -14.24 -7.72 15.05
N TYR A 613 -13.47 -7.09 15.94
CA TYR A 613 -13.74 -7.15 17.39
C TYR A 613 -15.06 -6.46 17.76
N VAL A 614 -15.36 -5.31 17.15
CA VAL A 614 -16.65 -4.62 17.32
C VAL A 614 -17.82 -5.51 16.86
N ASP A 615 -17.69 -6.18 15.71
CA ASP A 615 -18.73 -7.06 15.18
C ASP A 615 -18.91 -8.34 15.99
N TRP A 616 -17.84 -8.84 16.61
CA TRP A 616 -17.91 -9.89 17.62
C TRP A 616 -18.68 -9.41 18.86
N LEU A 617 -18.29 -8.27 19.46
CA LEU A 617 -18.96 -7.72 20.66
C LEU A 617 -20.46 -7.45 20.43
N LYS A 618 -20.87 -7.03 19.22
CA LYS A 618 -22.28 -6.85 18.85
C LYS A 618 -23.12 -8.12 19.00
N ARG A 619 -22.51 -9.29 18.76
CA ARG A 619 -23.18 -10.58 18.80
C ARG A 619 -23.19 -11.19 20.21
N GLN A 620 -22.36 -10.66 21.12
CA GLN A 620 -22.30 -11.11 22.50
C GLN A 620 -23.37 -10.45 23.39
N PRO A 621 -24.19 -11.22 24.12
CA PRO A 621 -25.22 -10.67 24.99
C PRO A 621 -24.60 -9.87 26.14
N GLY A 622 -25.07 -8.63 26.34
CA GLY A 622 -24.63 -7.76 27.44
C GLY A 622 -23.35 -6.95 27.20
N ARG A 623 -22.65 -7.13 26.06
CA ARG A 623 -21.38 -6.46 25.75
C ARG A 623 -21.52 -5.14 24.94
N ARG A 624 -22.74 -4.59 24.85
CA ARG A 624 -23.02 -3.38 24.06
C ARG A 624 -22.25 -2.14 24.54
N GLN A 625 -22.10 -1.97 25.85
CA GLN A 625 -21.35 -0.83 26.41
C GLN A 625 -19.86 -0.92 26.09
N ASP A 626 -19.28 -2.12 26.11
CA ASP A 626 -17.88 -2.35 25.75
C ASP A 626 -17.64 -2.03 24.28
N MET A 627 -18.58 -2.43 23.40
CA MET A 627 -18.56 -2.07 21.98
C MET A 627 -18.63 -0.54 21.79
N GLU A 628 -19.58 0.15 22.45
CA GLU A 628 -19.72 1.60 22.34
C GLU A 628 -18.47 2.34 22.84
N ARG A 629 -17.85 1.84 23.92
CA ARG A 629 -16.59 2.36 24.45
C ARG A 629 -15.44 2.15 23.46
N LEU A 630 -15.29 0.93 22.93
CA LEU A 630 -14.25 0.57 21.97
C LEU A 630 -14.34 1.40 20.68
N VAL A 631 -15.55 1.59 20.15
CA VAL A 631 -15.76 2.41 18.94
C VAL A 631 -15.37 3.86 19.17
N ARG A 632 -15.60 4.39 20.38
CA ARG A 632 -15.40 5.80 20.71
C ARG A 632 -13.98 6.13 21.17
N PHE A 633 -13.36 5.26 21.97
CA PHE A 633 -12.09 5.52 22.64
C PHE A 633 -10.99 4.53 22.26
N GLY A 634 -11.30 3.49 21.48
CA GLY A 634 -10.34 2.45 21.15
C GLY A 634 -10.08 1.56 22.38
N LEU A 635 -8.84 1.13 22.55
CA LEU A 635 -8.43 0.32 23.71
C LEU A 635 -8.17 1.17 24.97
N ASP A 636 -8.30 2.50 24.89
CA ASP A 636 -7.96 3.46 25.95
C ASP A 636 -8.96 3.51 27.16
#